data_AF-A0A4Y7SUG6-F1
#
_entry.id   AF-A0A4Y7SUG6-F1
#
_cell.length_a   1.000
_cell.length_b   1.000
_cell.length_c   1.000
_cell.angle_alpha   90.00
_cell.angle_beta   90.00
_cell.angle_gamma   90.00
#
_symmetry.space_group_name_H-M   'P 1'
#
loop_
_entity.id
_entity.type
_entity.pdbx_description
1 polymer ?
#
loop_
_entity_poly.entity_id
_entity_poly.type
_entity_poly.pdbx_seq_one_letter_code
_entity_poly.pdbx_strand_id
1 'polypeptide(L)'
;MSKDLTHLPTHSSAIDEKLEQLERQRNSLTHQPWTRIYHFPIPGMPNRRLRLRLPNDAKLNPLRISRLRRKRGPLFVSLACLAVFFTVILVSKSTGRTQWDPDWQPSPPGNAPTLVFRRQQLQNIWKWEVESGHYPSHANIPWQIGLTETPVNPAVPHRPPTVKPSRYQRPDTDSAVVDTHGSGPKRVYLDLQSHPPNVAYPPRPVPGSVADMDEVMRHCDFSSSKYVRDCLEVLRVGGGLDNGQRFRRENLDDWKYIFVEQPLNASEKAAIPSPPPPLVRRPSAVDPEEGLQKKLGVDLEASLPLPHTREHKAASTLDHPCDPENPRIFHMFWTGPFTDKPFLALMSFLYTQNTGLHIKDWPKDSKVCRPQFWLWINPGPAASAHNPSAVQDMFAELKRNPWAAPFLHPRFKEVIHFKPWNTTEQLDGIPEIKNEWRVLQESLFNSGGHIISVKKAENVTTTLADGSVSVKAAEDDDMLKRTGSKSSSSYDRLSVILSDMARFVLCHRFGGIYLDADTIFLRDWEELWGWKGAFAYRWSRLPDYNTAVLRMNKNSALGSFLFRTALKNGLDFHPMTVTRYTADAHLQGLLLRLPDALFDSAWLNTEDFQRDRPPQPYFTKFQDFFETPDQASGSPQALGFRGFFRGAYSYHFHNFWWKPFDTARNWPDLGARFASTEKIAREAALRKTQAAGAAAQPGAALTGEASTTSASAKASAASESTTAADITPEPEYPTTPGMDKRDLDWSTVLKRTFEAYVRGETPNMYGEWLEWAEQ
;
A
#
# COMPACT_ATOMS: atom_id res chain seq x y z
N MET A 1 60.80 -39.48 50.10
CA MET A 1 62.24 -39.14 50.03
C MET A 1 62.62 -38.91 48.57
N SER A 2 63.54 -37.97 48.31
CA SER A 2 64.32 -37.70 47.09
C SER A 2 64.11 -38.62 45.87
N LYS A 3 63.78 -38.09 44.68
CA LYS A 3 64.52 -37.18 43.76
C LYS A 3 65.35 -37.96 42.73
N ASP A 4 65.28 -37.40 41.52
CA ASP A 4 66.15 -37.57 40.36
C ASP A 4 66.06 -38.90 39.59
N LEU A 5 65.64 -38.79 38.32
CA LEU A 5 66.54 -39.10 37.21
C LEU A 5 66.00 -38.54 35.88
N THR A 6 66.79 -37.59 35.39
CA THR A 6 66.88 -37.07 34.03
C THR A 6 67.14 -38.16 33.00
N HIS A 7 66.34 -38.24 31.92
CA HIS A 7 66.75 -38.02 30.52
C HIS A 7 65.69 -38.54 29.53
N LEU A 8 65.24 -37.63 28.67
CA LEU A 8 64.67 -37.83 27.33
C LEU A 8 65.70 -38.54 26.40
N PRO A 9 65.36 -39.07 25.20
CA PRO A 9 64.05 -39.12 24.53
C PRO A 9 63.72 -40.44 23.76
N THR A 10 62.43 -40.52 23.39
CA THR A 10 61.89 -40.83 22.04
C THR A 10 61.82 -42.24 21.44
N HIS A 11 60.57 -42.49 21.02
CA HIS A 11 60.03 -43.28 19.90
C HIS A 11 59.69 -44.77 20.13
N SER A 12 58.39 -45.01 20.32
CA SER A 12 57.66 -46.19 19.83
C SER A 12 56.21 -45.76 19.57
N SER A 13 55.92 -45.23 18.38
CA SER A 13 55.57 -45.93 17.13
C SER A 13 54.09 -46.31 16.98
N ALA A 14 53.24 -46.20 18.01
CA ALA A 14 51.85 -46.65 17.89
C ALA A 14 50.85 -45.58 17.39
N ILE A 15 51.19 -44.28 17.48
CA ILE A 15 50.27 -43.19 17.11
C ILE A 15 50.57 -42.66 15.70
N ASP A 16 51.85 -42.52 15.34
CA ASP A 16 52.25 -42.07 14.00
C ASP A 16 51.92 -43.12 12.93
N GLU A 17 52.04 -44.41 13.23
CA GLU A 17 51.69 -45.49 12.30
C GLU A 17 50.17 -45.54 12.02
N LYS A 18 49.36 -45.09 12.99
CA LYS A 18 47.89 -45.00 12.86
C LYS A 18 47.45 -43.77 12.07
N LEU A 19 48.19 -42.66 12.19
CA LEU A 19 47.96 -41.45 11.39
C LEU A 19 48.46 -41.63 9.94
N GLU A 20 49.61 -42.28 9.72
CA GLU A 20 50.09 -42.61 8.37
C GLU A 20 49.18 -43.61 7.67
N GLN A 21 48.61 -44.61 8.35
CA GLN A 21 47.63 -45.52 7.73
C GLN A 21 46.33 -44.81 7.33
N LEU A 22 45.86 -43.87 8.15
CA LEU A 22 44.67 -43.06 7.84
C LEU A 22 44.94 -42.07 6.70
N GLU A 23 46.12 -41.46 6.64
CA GLU A 23 46.51 -40.60 5.51
C GLU A 23 46.77 -41.40 4.23
N ARG A 24 47.33 -42.62 4.30
CA ARG A 24 47.48 -43.51 3.14
C ARG A 24 46.13 -44.02 2.64
N GLN A 25 45.17 -44.34 3.52
CA GLN A 25 43.80 -44.68 3.10
C GLN A 25 43.05 -43.49 2.51
N ARG A 26 43.24 -42.28 3.07
CA ARG A 26 42.61 -41.06 2.57
C ARG A 26 43.21 -40.60 1.23
N ASN A 27 44.52 -40.75 1.04
CA ASN A 27 45.21 -40.41 -0.22
C ASN A 27 45.03 -41.46 -1.33
N SER A 28 44.72 -42.72 -0.99
CA SER A 28 44.39 -43.76 -1.98
C SER A 28 43.00 -43.58 -2.63
N LEU A 29 42.08 -42.83 -2.01
CA LEU A 29 40.73 -42.57 -2.53
C LEU A 29 40.59 -41.22 -3.24
N THR A 30 41.53 -40.30 -3.03
CA THR A 30 41.51 -38.93 -3.59
C THR A 30 42.33 -38.75 -4.87
N HIS A 31 43.20 -39.71 -5.24
CA HIS A 31 44.02 -39.65 -6.47
C HIS A 31 43.68 -40.69 -7.54
N GLN A 32 42.42 -41.11 -7.65
CA GLN A 32 41.96 -41.80 -8.87
C GLN A 32 41.21 -40.83 -9.79
N PRO A 33 41.64 -40.67 -11.06
CA PRO A 33 40.98 -39.78 -11.99
C PRO A 33 39.52 -40.22 -12.19
N TRP A 34 38.61 -39.24 -12.22
CA TRP A 34 37.17 -39.44 -12.42
C TRP A 34 36.85 -40.12 -13.76
N THR A 35 37.81 -40.12 -14.70
CA THR A 35 37.76 -40.88 -15.96
C THR A 35 38.89 -41.89 -16.08
N ARG A 36 38.60 -43.05 -16.68
CA ARG A 36 39.58 -44.04 -17.11
C ARG A 36 39.59 -44.10 -18.64
N ILE A 37 40.79 -44.22 -19.22
CA ILE A 37 40.96 -44.34 -20.68
C ILE A 37 40.81 -45.80 -21.08
N TYR A 38 39.91 -46.06 -22.02
CA TYR A 38 39.72 -47.36 -22.67
C TYR A 38 40.17 -47.29 -24.13
N HIS A 39 40.84 -48.34 -24.59
CA HIS A 39 41.35 -48.46 -25.96
C HIS A 39 40.54 -49.48 -26.73
N PHE A 40 39.74 -49.03 -27.70
CA PHE A 40 38.94 -49.91 -28.54
C PHE A 40 39.64 -50.15 -29.89
N PRO A 41 39.65 -51.40 -30.40
CA PRO A 41 40.15 -51.66 -31.75
C PRO A 41 39.20 -51.04 -32.78
N ILE A 42 39.77 -50.36 -33.79
CA ILE A 42 39.00 -49.84 -34.92
C ILE A 42 38.97 -50.93 -35.99
N PRO A 43 37.79 -51.40 -36.44
CA PRO A 43 37.71 -52.41 -37.48
C PRO A 43 38.44 -51.96 -38.76
N GLY A 44 39.33 -52.80 -39.30
CA GLY A 44 40.07 -52.53 -40.54
C GLY A 44 41.42 -51.80 -40.39
N MET A 45 41.82 -51.38 -39.18
CA MET A 45 43.15 -50.76 -38.95
C MET A 45 43.90 -51.43 -37.78
N PRO A 46 44.74 -52.44 -38.04
CA PRO A 46 45.30 -53.30 -36.98
C PRO A 46 46.26 -52.57 -36.02
N ASN A 47 46.87 -51.47 -36.43
CA ASN A 47 47.90 -50.77 -35.64
C ASN A 47 47.41 -49.48 -34.96
N ARG A 48 46.10 -49.18 -34.95
CA ARG A 48 45.58 -47.95 -34.31
C ARG A 48 44.32 -48.24 -33.47
N ARG A 49 44.36 -47.85 -32.19
CA ARG A 49 43.23 -48.01 -31.24
C ARG A 49 42.63 -46.66 -30.87
N LEU A 50 41.30 -46.58 -30.81
CA LEU A 50 40.56 -45.39 -30.40
C LEU A 50 40.61 -45.24 -28.88
N ARG A 51 40.99 -44.06 -28.38
CA ARG A 51 41.07 -43.75 -26.95
C ARG A 51 39.82 -43.00 -26.51
N LEU A 52 39.01 -43.61 -25.64
CA LEU A 52 37.81 -42.99 -25.06
C LEU A 52 37.99 -42.84 -23.54
N ARG A 53 37.66 -41.66 -23.00
CA ARG A 53 37.64 -41.40 -21.54
C ARG A 53 36.23 -41.62 -21.01
N LEU A 54 36.05 -42.64 -20.18
CA LEU A 54 34.76 -42.97 -19.56
C LEU A 54 34.82 -42.79 -18.03
N PRO A 55 33.70 -42.46 -17.37
CA PRO A 55 33.65 -42.34 -15.90
C PRO A 55 34.09 -43.62 -15.18
N ASN A 56 34.73 -43.48 -14.03
CA ASN A 56 35.22 -44.62 -13.23
C ASN A 56 34.12 -45.14 -12.28
N ASP A 57 33.48 -46.25 -12.63
CA ASP A 57 32.33 -46.84 -11.90
C ASP A 57 32.67 -47.39 -10.50
N ALA A 58 33.94 -47.41 -10.12
CA ALA A 58 34.40 -47.88 -8.80
C ALA A 58 33.91 -47.02 -7.62
N LYS A 59 33.33 -45.83 -7.87
CA LYS A 59 32.76 -44.95 -6.82
C LYS A 59 31.28 -45.19 -6.51
N LEU A 60 30.57 -46.03 -7.26
CA LEU A 60 29.10 -46.15 -7.16
C LEU A 60 28.60 -47.34 -6.33
N ASN A 61 29.41 -47.99 -5.49
CA ASN A 61 28.90 -49.16 -4.75
C ASN A 61 29.50 -49.39 -3.35
N PRO A 62 28.76 -49.10 -2.26
CA PRO A 62 29.08 -49.64 -0.96
C PRO A 62 27.93 -50.48 -0.39
N LEU A 63 27.32 -51.41 -1.14
CA LEU A 63 26.44 -52.41 -0.52
C LEU A 63 26.71 -53.81 -1.09
N ARG A 64 27.54 -54.56 -0.35
CA ARG A 64 27.74 -56.00 -0.54
C ARG A 64 26.44 -56.76 -0.26
N ILE A 65 25.68 -57.04 -1.31
CA ILE A 65 24.53 -57.96 -1.29
C ILE A 65 25.06 -59.39 -1.26
N SER A 66 25.29 -59.96 -0.08
CA SER A 66 25.52 -61.41 0.02
C SER A 66 25.02 -62.09 1.30
N ARG A 67 24.27 -61.39 2.18
CA ARG A 67 23.78 -62.00 3.44
C ARG A 67 22.32 -61.69 3.83
N LEU A 68 21.38 -61.62 2.88
CA LEU A 68 19.94 -61.65 3.19
C LEU A 68 19.19 -62.64 2.30
N ARG A 69 19.33 -63.93 2.64
CA ARG A 69 18.63 -65.05 2.02
C ARG A 69 17.80 -65.79 3.08
N ARG A 70 16.74 -65.15 3.60
CA ARG A 70 15.55 -65.78 4.23
C ARG A 70 14.69 -64.66 4.85
N LYS A 71 13.52 -64.41 4.24
CA LYS A 71 12.40 -63.50 4.60
C LYS A 71 12.01 -62.63 3.39
N ARG A 72 11.64 -63.29 2.29
CA ARG A 72 11.22 -62.63 1.04
C ARG A 72 9.70 -62.38 0.99
N GLY A 73 8.88 -63.16 1.72
CA GLY A 73 7.42 -63.00 1.72
C GLY A 73 6.91 -61.59 2.06
N PRO A 74 7.22 -61.04 3.25
CA PRO A 74 6.66 -59.75 3.64
C PRO A 74 7.28 -58.56 2.88
N LEU A 75 8.52 -58.69 2.40
CA LEU A 75 9.15 -57.64 1.59
C LEU A 75 8.54 -57.57 0.18
N PHE A 76 8.25 -58.72 -0.44
CA PHE A 76 7.56 -58.74 -1.74
C PHE A 76 6.11 -58.27 -1.63
N VAL A 77 5.42 -58.59 -0.53
CA VAL A 77 4.06 -58.07 -0.28
C VAL A 77 4.10 -56.56 -0.04
N SER A 78 5.05 -56.06 0.74
CA SER A 78 5.27 -54.62 0.93
C SER A 78 5.58 -53.90 -0.38
N LEU A 79 6.48 -54.46 -1.20
CA LEU A 79 6.82 -53.92 -2.53
C LEU A 79 5.64 -54.00 -3.50
N ALA A 80 4.82 -55.05 -3.43
CA ALA A 80 3.60 -55.16 -4.24
C ALA A 80 2.54 -54.16 -3.80
N CYS A 81 2.34 -53.95 -2.50
CA CYS A 81 1.43 -52.92 -1.98
C CYS A 81 1.92 -51.52 -2.32
N LEU A 82 3.23 -51.25 -2.24
CA LEU A 82 3.84 -50.00 -2.70
C LEU A 82 3.70 -49.85 -4.21
N ALA A 83 3.92 -50.90 -5.00
CA ALA A 83 3.75 -50.86 -6.45
C ALA A 83 2.29 -50.58 -6.82
N VAL A 84 1.33 -51.23 -6.16
CA VAL A 84 -0.11 -50.99 -6.34
C VAL A 84 -0.47 -49.55 -5.95
N PHE A 85 -0.01 -49.07 -4.80
CA PHE A 85 -0.21 -47.69 -4.35
C PHE A 85 0.39 -46.67 -5.34
N PHE A 86 1.60 -46.92 -5.85
CA PHE A 86 2.23 -46.08 -6.87
C PHE A 86 1.54 -46.19 -8.22
N THR A 87 1.03 -47.35 -8.63
CA THR A 87 0.22 -47.46 -9.87
C THR A 87 -1.14 -46.80 -9.71
N VAL A 88 -1.79 -46.83 -8.55
CA VAL A 88 -3.04 -46.09 -8.31
C VAL A 88 -2.77 -44.59 -8.36
N ILE A 89 -1.67 -44.11 -7.76
CA ILE A 89 -1.24 -42.70 -7.87
C ILE A 89 -0.85 -42.34 -9.31
N LEU A 90 -0.14 -43.21 -10.03
CA LEU A 90 0.29 -42.96 -11.40
C LEU A 90 -0.88 -43.00 -12.37
N VAL A 91 -1.86 -43.88 -12.18
CA VAL A 91 -3.06 -43.97 -13.02
C VAL A 91 -4.06 -42.87 -12.66
N SER A 92 -4.22 -42.52 -11.39
CA SER A 92 -5.02 -41.35 -10.98
C SER A 92 -4.38 -40.04 -11.42
N LYS A 93 -3.06 -40.00 -11.60
CA LYS A 93 -2.34 -38.89 -12.24
C LYS A 93 -2.31 -38.98 -13.78
N SER A 94 -2.32 -40.17 -14.39
CA SER A 94 -2.21 -40.30 -15.86
C SER A 94 -3.55 -40.13 -16.59
N THR A 95 -4.68 -40.34 -15.92
CA THR A 95 -5.98 -39.84 -16.40
C THR A 95 -6.14 -38.33 -16.20
N GLY A 96 -5.17 -37.70 -15.51
CA GLY A 96 -5.00 -36.27 -15.31
C GLY A 96 -3.69 -35.72 -15.89
N ARG A 97 -3.50 -35.89 -17.21
CA ARG A 97 -2.62 -35.11 -18.12
C ARG A 97 -1.07 -35.28 -18.11
N THR A 98 -0.60 -35.43 -19.37
CA THR A 98 0.54 -34.78 -20.09
C THR A 98 2.01 -35.21 -19.95
N GLN A 99 2.57 -35.44 -21.14
CA GLN A 99 3.92 -35.14 -21.65
C GLN A 99 4.65 -34.02 -20.86
N TRP A 100 5.88 -34.31 -20.40
CA TRP A 100 6.67 -33.45 -19.51
C TRP A 100 7.68 -32.56 -20.25
N ASP A 101 7.69 -31.29 -19.86
CA ASP A 101 8.74 -30.27 -20.03
C ASP A 101 9.20 -29.90 -18.58
N PRO A 102 10.50 -29.68 -18.26
CA PRO A 102 10.98 -29.71 -16.88
C PRO A 102 10.65 -28.49 -15.98
N ASP A 103 10.02 -27.43 -16.48
CA ASP A 103 9.80 -26.18 -15.70
C ASP A 103 8.38 -25.99 -15.14
N TRP A 104 7.56 -27.05 -15.09
CA TRP A 104 6.17 -26.93 -14.64
C TRP A 104 5.93 -27.54 -13.26
N GLN A 105 5.97 -26.71 -12.21
CA GLN A 105 5.34 -27.04 -10.93
C GLN A 105 3.83 -26.75 -11.01
N PRO A 106 2.93 -27.66 -10.58
CA PRO A 106 1.51 -27.36 -10.54
C PRO A 106 1.22 -26.41 -9.38
N SER A 107 0.84 -25.18 -9.72
CA SER A 107 0.66 -24.12 -8.75
C SER A 107 -0.63 -24.30 -7.90
N PRO A 108 -0.65 -23.87 -6.62
CA PRO A 108 -1.79 -24.04 -5.70
C PRO A 108 -3.06 -23.32 -6.18
N PRO A 109 -4.26 -23.68 -5.64
CA PRO A 109 -5.54 -23.07 -6.02
C PRO A 109 -5.49 -21.58 -5.69
N GLY A 110 -5.36 -20.77 -6.74
CA GLY A 110 -4.89 -19.37 -6.65
C GLY A 110 -4.04 -18.92 -7.85
N ASN A 111 -3.74 -19.82 -8.80
CA ASN A 111 -2.92 -19.54 -9.99
C ASN A 111 -3.66 -19.68 -11.33
N ALA A 112 -5.00 -19.76 -11.31
CA ALA A 112 -5.77 -19.74 -12.55
C ALA A 112 -5.68 -18.35 -13.20
N PRO A 113 -5.39 -18.23 -14.51
CA PRO A 113 -5.29 -16.94 -15.18
C PRO A 113 -6.58 -16.14 -15.04
N THR A 114 -6.44 -14.82 -14.86
CA THR A 114 -7.54 -13.89 -14.60
C THR A 114 -7.98 -13.11 -15.85
N LEU A 115 -7.15 -13.14 -16.91
CA LEU A 115 -7.35 -12.36 -18.13
C LEU A 115 -8.64 -12.75 -18.86
N VAL A 116 -9.47 -11.73 -19.12
CA VAL A 116 -10.75 -11.85 -19.86
C VAL A 116 -10.78 -11.05 -21.16
N PHE A 117 -9.66 -10.42 -21.53
CA PHE A 117 -9.53 -9.61 -22.74
C PHE A 117 -8.70 -10.32 -23.80
N ARG A 118 -8.96 -9.99 -25.07
CA ARG A 118 -8.11 -10.33 -26.21
C ARG A 118 -6.99 -9.30 -26.36
N ARG A 119 -5.92 -9.67 -27.06
CA ARG A 119 -4.78 -8.78 -27.33
C ARG A 119 -5.22 -7.42 -27.89
N GLN A 120 -6.13 -7.42 -28.87
CA GLN A 120 -6.61 -6.19 -29.51
C GLN A 120 -7.16 -5.16 -28.50
N GLN A 121 -7.86 -5.61 -27.47
CA GLN A 121 -8.40 -4.72 -26.45
C GLN A 121 -7.31 -4.20 -25.52
N LEU A 122 -6.34 -5.03 -25.16
CA LEU A 122 -5.18 -4.61 -24.38
C LEU A 122 -4.35 -3.55 -25.13
N GLN A 123 -4.19 -3.71 -26.45
CA GLN A 123 -3.55 -2.71 -27.30
C GLN A 123 -4.32 -1.38 -27.29
N ASN A 124 -5.65 -1.43 -27.39
CA ASN A 124 -6.50 -0.23 -27.33
C ASN A 124 -6.41 0.46 -25.97
N ILE A 125 -6.35 -0.30 -24.86
CA ILE A 125 -6.17 0.26 -23.51
C ILE A 125 -4.83 0.98 -23.41
N TRP A 126 -3.73 0.35 -23.83
CA TRP A 126 -2.40 0.97 -23.85
C TRP A 126 -2.37 2.23 -24.72
N LYS A 127 -2.92 2.15 -25.95
CA LYS A 127 -2.97 3.29 -26.87
C LYS A 127 -3.76 4.45 -26.25
N TRP A 128 -4.91 4.16 -25.65
CA TRP A 128 -5.76 5.17 -25.03
C TRP A 128 -5.09 5.86 -23.84
N GLU A 129 -4.47 5.10 -22.93
CA GLU A 129 -3.80 5.68 -21.75
C GLU A 129 -2.58 6.52 -22.16
N VAL A 130 -1.79 6.04 -23.12
CA VAL A 130 -0.61 6.77 -23.62
C VAL A 130 -1.05 8.05 -24.33
N GLU A 131 -1.98 7.97 -25.28
CA GLU A 131 -2.46 9.15 -26.04
C GLU A 131 -3.21 10.16 -25.16
N SER A 132 -3.81 9.71 -24.05
CA SER A 132 -4.45 10.58 -23.06
C SER A 132 -3.46 11.29 -22.13
N GLY A 133 -2.16 11.03 -22.25
CA GLY A 133 -1.12 11.58 -21.37
C GLY A 133 -1.06 10.91 -19.99
N HIS A 134 -1.73 9.78 -19.81
CA HIS A 134 -1.74 9.03 -18.55
C HIS A 134 -0.54 8.07 -18.40
N TYR A 135 0.41 8.11 -19.33
CA TYR A 135 1.67 7.39 -19.24
C TYR A 135 2.89 8.34 -19.32
N PRO A 136 3.14 9.19 -18.32
CA PRO A 136 4.26 10.15 -18.29
C PRO A 136 5.65 9.51 -18.07
N SER A 137 5.86 8.30 -18.60
CA SER A 137 7.09 7.50 -18.47
C SER A 137 7.72 7.20 -19.83
N HIS A 138 9.04 7.08 -19.85
CA HIS A 138 9.80 6.57 -20.99
C HIS A 138 10.00 5.05 -20.96
N ALA A 139 9.44 4.34 -19.97
CA ALA A 139 9.56 2.90 -19.89
C ALA A 139 8.88 2.20 -21.09
N ASN A 140 9.41 1.04 -21.45
CA ASN A 140 8.94 0.27 -22.59
C ASN A 140 7.60 -0.40 -22.28
N ILE A 141 6.68 -0.35 -23.23
CA ILE A 141 5.45 -1.13 -23.23
C ILE A 141 5.83 -2.61 -23.36
N PRO A 142 5.22 -3.53 -22.58
CA PRO A 142 5.54 -4.95 -22.65
C PRO A 142 5.34 -5.51 -24.07
N TRP A 143 6.32 -6.23 -24.59
CA TRP A 143 6.28 -6.80 -25.93
C TRP A 143 5.11 -7.76 -26.14
N GLN A 144 4.62 -8.39 -25.05
CA GLN A 144 3.45 -9.27 -25.03
C GLN A 144 2.15 -8.55 -25.38
N ILE A 145 2.09 -7.21 -25.37
CA ILE A 145 0.97 -6.44 -25.91
C ILE A 145 0.96 -6.52 -27.44
N GLY A 146 2.13 -6.60 -28.07
CA GLY A 146 2.27 -6.78 -29.51
C GLY A 146 1.78 -5.59 -30.33
N LEU A 147 2.05 -4.35 -29.90
CA LEU A 147 1.65 -3.15 -30.66
C LEU A 147 2.26 -3.16 -32.06
N THR A 148 1.46 -2.75 -33.05
CA THR A 148 1.88 -2.64 -34.46
C THR A 148 2.33 -1.22 -34.82
N GLU A 149 1.89 -0.24 -34.04
CA GLU A 149 2.12 1.19 -34.24
C GLU A 149 2.77 1.78 -32.98
N THR A 150 3.64 2.77 -33.17
CA THR A 150 4.23 3.52 -32.04
C THR A 150 3.22 4.56 -31.56
N PRO A 151 2.65 4.42 -30.34
CA PRO A 151 1.70 5.40 -29.83
C PRO A 151 2.42 6.72 -29.53
N VAL A 152 1.73 7.83 -29.80
CA VAL A 152 2.22 9.18 -29.50
C VAL A 152 1.96 9.45 -28.03
N ASN A 153 3.01 9.80 -27.29
CA ASN A 153 2.95 10.08 -25.86
C ASN A 153 3.10 11.60 -25.62
N PRO A 154 2.01 12.33 -25.36
CA PRO A 154 2.05 13.76 -25.14
C PRO A 154 2.52 14.16 -23.73
N ALA A 155 2.73 13.20 -22.82
CA ALA A 155 3.16 13.46 -21.45
C ALA A 155 4.69 13.35 -21.24
N VAL A 156 5.43 13.02 -22.30
CA VAL A 156 6.89 12.96 -22.29
C VAL A 156 7.48 13.80 -23.43
N PRO A 157 8.60 14.51 -23.21
CA PRO A 157 9.27 15.25 -24.27
C PRO A 157 9.70 14.32 -25.42
N HIS A 158 9.78 14.89 -26.63
CA HIS A 158 10.44 14.21 -27.73
C HIS A 158 11.91 13.92 -27.39
N ARG A 159 12.34 12.67 -27.55
CA ARG A 159 13.75 12.27 -27.51
C ARG A 159 14.15 11.73 -28.88
N PRO A 160 15.26 12.21 -29.46
CA PRO A 160 15.77 11.63 -30.69
C PRO A 160 16.09 10.16 -30.44
N PRO A 161 15.76 9.26 -31.39
CA PRO A 161 15.96 7.83 -31.21
C PRO A 161 17.44 7.54 -30.92
N THR A 162 17.73 6.90 -29.78
CA THR A 162 19.06 6.36 -29.49
C THR A 162 19.20 5.09 -30.34
N VAL A 163 19.80 5.21 -31.52
CA VAL A 163 20.04 4.07 -32.41
C VAL A 163 20.91 3.05 -31.67
N LYS A 164 20.30 1.98 -31.16
CA LYS A 164 21.05 0.86 -30.59
C LYS A 164 21.82 0.17 -31.74
N PRO A 165 23.13 -0.09 -31.60
CA PRO A 165 23.90 -0.78 -32.63
C PRO A 165 23.27 -2.15 -32.93
N SER A 166 23.20 -2.54 -34.21
CA SER A 166 22.52 -3.78 -34.66
C SER A 166 22.97 -5.06 -33.95
N ARG A 167 24.20 -5.09 -33.40
CA ARG A 167 24.72 -6.21 -32.59
C ARG A 167 23.98 -6.46 -31.27
N TYR A 168 23.15 -5.52 -30.81
CA TYR A 168 22.34 -5.63 -29.59
C TYR A 168 20.84 -5.79 -29.89
N GLN A 169 20.44 -5.83 -31.17
CA GLN A 169 19.09 -6.23 -31.57
C GLN A 169 18.97 -7.75 -31.45
N ARG A 170 18.00 -8.23 -30.67
CA ARG A 170 17.70 -9.67 -30.58
C ARG A 170 17.05 -10.11 -31.90
N PRO A 171 17.46 -11.23 -32.51
CA PRO A 171 16.90 -11.70 -33.78
C PRO A 171 15.41 -12.09 -33.73
N ASP A 172 14.82 -12.17 -32.53
CA ASP A 172 13.49 -12.74 -32.27
C ASP A 172 12.46 -11.72 -31.74
N THR A 173 12.86 -10.45 -31.61
CA THR A 173 11.97 -9.34 -31.17
C THR A 173 11.43 -8.48 -32.32
N ASP A 174 11.69 -8.88 -33.56
CA ASP A 174 11.54 -8.05 -34.77
C ASP A 174 10.08 -7.76 -35.21
N SER A 175 9.06 -7.98 -34.37
CA SER A 175 7.66 -7.81 -34.80
C SER A 175 6.73 -6.96 -33.92
N ALA A 176 7.16 -6.54 -32.73
CA ALA A 176 6.30 -5.77 -31.81
C ALA A 176 6.95 -4.44 -31.41
N VAL A 177 6.18 -3.34 -31.52
CA VAL A 177 6.59 -2.02 -31.05
C VAL A 177 6.48 -1.98 -29.52
N VAL A 178 7.54 -1.55 -28.85
CA VAL A 178 7.61 -1.43 -27.38
C VAL A 178 7.87 -0.02 -26.89
N ASP A 179 8.33 0.87 -27.78
CA ASP A 179 8.67 2.25 -27.41
C ASP A 179 7.47 3.18 -27.67
N THR A 180 7.50 4.37 -27.06
CA THR A 180 6.51 5.43 -27.30
C THR A 180 7.17 6.64 -27.95
N HIS A 181 6.42 7.36 -28.79
CA HIS A 181 6.91 8.55 -29.47
C HIS A 181 6.54 9.80 -28.66
N GLY A 182 7.48 10.37 -27.93
CA GLY A 182 7.27 11.59 -27.14
C GLY A 182 6.93 12.80 -28.00
N SER A 183 5.87 13.52 -27.64
CA SER A 183 5.45 14.77 -28.29
C SER A 183 5.10 15.88 -27.28
N GLY A 184 5.40 15.64 -26.01
CA GLY A 184 5.04 16.51 -24.89
C GLY A 184 5.97 17.71 -24.67
N PRO A 185 5.61 18.58 -23.73
CA PRO A 185 6.39 19.77 -23.35
C PRO A 185 7.77 19.40 -22.79
N LYS A 186 8.70 20.35 -22.84
CA LYS A 186 10.04 20.16 -22.28
C LYS A 186 9.97 20.16 -20.75
N ARG A 187 10.67 19.21 -20.12
CA ARG A 187 10.83 19.15 -18.66
C ARG A 187 11.97 20.05 -18.20
N VAL A 188 11.70 20.94 -17.26
CA VAL A 188 12.72 21.78 -16.60
C VAL A 188 12.79 21.37 -15.13
N TYR A 189 13.85 20.65 -14.75
CA TYR A 189 14.05 20.19 -13.38
C TYR A 189 14.44 21.34 -12.46
N LEU A 190 13.80 21.39 -11.31
CA LEU A 190 13.95 22.46 -10.34
C LEU A 190 15.07 22.15 -9.35
N ASP A 191 15.77 23.19 -8.89
CA ASP A 191 16.66 23.12 -7.73
C ASP A 191 15.97 23.77 -6.53
N LEU A 192 15.32 22.95 -5.70
CA LEU A 192 14.56 23.40 -4.55
C LEU A 192 15.46 23.49 -3.32
N GLN A 193 15.77 24.72 -2.89
CA GLN A 193 16.62 24.98 -1.74
C GLN A 193 16.09 26.18 -0.92
N SER A 194 16.05 26.01 0.41
CA SER A 194 15.91 27.14 1.33
C SER A 194 17.22 27.92 1.38
N HIS A 195 17.15 29.25 1.21
CA HIS A 195 18.30 30.14 1.31
C HIS A 195 18.18 31.04 2.54
N PRO A 196 19.28 31.31 3.27
CA PRO A 196 19.28 32.29 4.35
C PRO A 196 18.75 33.66 3.87
N PRO A 197 17.92 34.35 4.66
CA PRO A 197 17.56 34.05 6.05
C PRO A 197 16.40 33.04 6.24
N ASN A 198 15.69 32.66 5.18
CA ASN A 198 14.45 31.88 5.25
C ASN A 198 14.70 30.36 5.24
N VAL A 199 15.36 29.87 6.30
CA VAL A 199 15.71 28.44 6.47
C VAL A 199 14.96 27.77 7.63
N ALA A 200 14.13 28.52 8.36
CA ALA A 200 13.38 27.96 9.49
C ALA A 200 12.40 26.86 9.04
N TYR A 201 11.83 26.97 7.84
CA TYR A 201 10.85 26.03 7.26
C TYR A 201 11.23 25.72 5.80
N PRO A 202 10.84 24.54 5.28
CA PRO A 202 11.01 24.23 3.86
C PRO A 202 10.09 25.13 3.00
N PRO A 203 10.44 25.38 1.73
CA PRO A 203 9.53 26.06 0.82
C PRO A 203 8.32 25.17 0.49
N ARG A 204 7.17 25.78 0.19
CA ARG A 204 6.05 25.10 -0.45
C ARG A 204 6.50 24.51 -1.80
N PRO A 205 6.02 23.32 -2.19
CA PRO A 205 6.21 22.85 -3.56
C PRO A 205 5.69 23.86 -4.58
N VAL A 206 6.34 23.91 -5.74
CA VAL A 206 6.00 24.87 -6.79
C VAL A 206 4.66 24.48 -7.43
N PRO A 207 3.66 25.37 -7.51
CA PRO A 207 2.39 25.08 -8.16
C PRO A 207 2.57 24.63 -9.62
N GLY A 208 1.96 23.51 -10.00
CA GLY A 208 2.07 22.91 -11.32
C GLY A 208 3.34 22.08 -11.54
N SER A 209 4.15 21.88 -10.50
CA SER A 209 5.30 20.97 -10.58
C SER A 209 4.87 19.50 -10.62
N VAL A 210 5.76 18.65 -11.12
CA VAL A 210 5.53 17.23 -11.36
C VAL A 210 6.69 16.45 -10.78
N ALA A 211 6.40 15.40 -9.99
CA ALA A 211 7.39 14.40 -9.61
C ALA A 211 7.60 13.43 -10.77
N ASP A 212 8.83 13.32 -11.25
CA ASP A 212 9.23 12.36 -12.27
C ASP A 212 9.38 10.97 -11.66
N MET A 213 8.38 10.11 -11.87
CA MET A 213 8.40 8.77 -11.28
C MET A 213 9.49 7.88 -11.88
N ASP A 214 9.97 8.13 -13.11
CA ASP A 214 11.09 7.36 -13.66
C ASP A 214 12.37 7.63 -12.84
N GLU A 215 12.58 8.89 -12.47
CA GLU A 215 13.72 9.33 -11.68
C GLU A 215 13.60 8.89 -10.21
N VAL A 216 12.40 8.97 -9.62
CA VAL A 216 12.14 8.42 -8.28
C VAL A 216 12.42 6.92 -8.26
N MET A 217 11.89 6.16 -9.23
CA MET A 217 12.09 4.71 -9.31
C MET A 217 13.56 4.33 -9.50
N ARG A 218 14.36 5.15 -10.20
CA ARG A 218 15.81 4.95 -10.37
C ARG A 218 16.56 4.84 -9.03
N HIS A 219 16.12 5.59 -8.02
CA HIS A 219 16.74 5.61 -6.69
C HIS A 219 15.99 4.78 -5.65
N CYS A 220 14.69 4.54 -5.86
CA CYS A 220 13.79 3.99 -4.86
C CYS A 220 13.27 2.57 -5.17
N ASP A 221 13.57 1.98 -6.33
CA ASP A 221 13.09 0.62 -6.65
C ASP A 221 13.79 -0.46 -5.80
N PHE A 222 13.10 -0.94 -4.76
CA PHE A 222 13.60 -1.99 -3.88
C PHE A 222 13.75 -3.35 -4.54
N SER A 223 13.09 -3.58 -5.69
CA SER A 223 13.32 -4.79 -6.51
C SER A 223 14.77 -4.85 -7.01
N SER A 224 15.41 -3.69 -7.11
CA SER A 224 16.79 -3.48 -7.51
C SER A 224 17.73 -3.23 -6.32
N SER A 225 17.38 -3.75 -5.14
CA SER A 225 18.17 -3.67 -3.88
C SER A 225 18.48 -2.24 -3.40
N LYS A 226 17.60 -1.27 -3.71
CA LYS A 226 17.67 0.09 -3.16
C LYS A 226 17.18 0.12 -1.70
N TYR A 227 17.68 1.08 -0.91
CA TYR A 227 17.29 1.24 0.50
C TYR A 227 16.22 2.32 0.67
N VAL A 228 15.26 2.08 1.56
CA VAL A 228 14.23 3.07 1.96
C VAL A 228 14.89 4.33 2.50
N ARG A 229 15.91 4.19 3.35
CA ARG A 229 16.67 5.32 3.90
C ARG A 229 17.29 6.20 2.81
N ASP A 230 17.88 5.59 1.79
CA ASP A 230 18.53 6.33 0.70
C ASP A 230 17.48 7.01 -0.20
N CYS A 231 16.37 6.32 -0.46
CA CYS A 231 15.22 6.90 -1.16
C CYS A 231 14.66 8.13 -0.42
N LEU A 232 14.46 8.06 0.89
CA LEU A 232 14.02 9.19 1.70
C LEU A 232 15.00 10.36 1.66
N GLU A 233 16.30 10.09 1.59
CA GLU A 233 17.31 11.13 1.41
C GLU A 233 17.13 11.86 0.06
N VAL A 234 16.94 11.12 -1.03
CA VAL A 234 16.65 11.69 -2.36
C VAL A 234 15.35 12.51 -2.33
N LEU A 235 14.26 11.96 -1.79
CA LEU A 235 12.96 12.65 -1.70
C LEU A 235 13.00 13.90 -0.82
N ARG A 236 13.80 13.87 0.25
CA ARG A 236 14.00 15.01 1.17
C ARG A 236 14.81 16.12 0.49
N VAL A 237 15.93 15.78 -0.13
CA VAL A 237 16.83 16.77 -0.75
C VAL A 237 16.23 17.31 -2.04
N GLY A 238 15.74 16.44 -2.92
CA GLY A 238 15.10 16.83 -4.17
C GLY A 238 13.86 17.70 -3.95
N GLY A 239 13.08 17.42 -2.89
CA GLY A 239 11.92 18.23 -2.49
C GLY A 239 12.23 19.47 -1.66
N GLY A 240 13.51 19.82 -1.43
CA GLY A 240 13.89 21.00 -0.63
C GLY A 240 13.47 20.93 0.85
N LEU A 241 13.25 19.73 1.38
CA LEU A 241 12.73 19.50 2.74
C LEU A 241 13.84 19.46 3.80
N ASP A 242 15.07 19.77 3.43
CA ASP A 242 16.23 19.76 4.32
C ASP A 242 16.53 21.12 4.94
N ASN A 243 15.75 22.16 4.62
CA ASN A 243 15.89 23.49 5.22
C ASN A 243 17.31 24.07 5.06
N GLY A 244 18.00 23.73 3.97
CA GLY A 244 19.39 24.14 3.74
C GLY A 244 20.43 23.41 4.60
N GLN A 245 20.04 22.41 5.39
CA GLN A 245 20.94 21.56 6.19
C GLN A 245 21.61 20.48 5.31
N ARG A 246 22.23 20.92 4.21
CA ARG A 246 23.01 20.05 3.32
C ARG A 246 24.45 19.96 3.80
N PHE A 247 24.91 18.74 4.07
CA PHE A 247 26.35 18.50 4.20
C PHE A 247 26.99 18.54 2.82
N ARG A 248 28.21 19.08 2.71
CA ARG A 248 28.95 19.16 1.44
C ARG A 248 29.17 17.75 0.90
N ARG A 249 28.51 17.44 -0.22
CA ARG A 249 28.66 16.20 -1.00
C ARG A 249 28.93 16.56 -2.45
N GLU A 250 29.61 15.67 -3.16
CA GLU A 250 29.82 15.82 -4.59
C GLU A 250 28.54 15.46 -5.36
N ASN A 251 28.21 16.26 -6.37
CA ASN A 251 27.15 16.07 -7.36
C ASN A 251 25.78 15.60 -6.83
N LEU A 252 24.97 16.55 -6.32
CA LEU A 252 23.56 16.32 -5.94
C LEU A 252 22.57 16.56 -7.10
N ASP A 253 23.06 16.93 -8.30
CA ASP A 253 22.19 17.21 -9.44
C ASP A 253 21.41 15.97 -9.89
N ASP A 254 21.97 14.79 -9.68
CA ASP A 254 21.34 13.49 -9.97
C ASP A 254 20.13 13.18 -9.07
N TRP A 255 19.80 14.01 -8.08
CA TRP A 255 18.65 13.82 -7.18
C TRP A 255 17.46 14.73 -7.52
N LYS A 256 17.56 15.52 -8.59
CA LYS A 256 16.46 16.37 -9.06
C LYS A 256 15.42 15.51 -9.79
N TYR A 257 14.30 15.25 -9.12
CA TYR A 257 13.17 14.51 -9.70
C TYR A 257 11.93 15.40 -9.93
N ILE A 258 11.94 16.64 -9.46
CA ILE A 258 10.80 17.55 -9.61
C ILE A 258 11.05 18.48 -10.79
N PHE A 259 10.08 18.56 -11.70
CA PHE A 259 10.15 19.44 -12.86
C PHE A 259 8.87 20.25 -13.06
N VAL A 260 8.98 21.30 -13.88
CA VAL A 260 7.84 21.98 -14.48
C VAL A 260 7.87 21.80 -15.98
N GLU A 261 6.69 21.75 -16.59
CA GLU A 261 6.54 21.63 -18.04
C GLU A 261 6.59 23.01 -18.69
N GLN A 262 7.51 23.20 -19.65
CA GLN A 262 7.58 24.42 -20.45
C GLN A 262 6.77 24.24 -21.75
N PRO A 263 5.85 25.17 -22.07
CA PRO A 263 5.06 25.05 -23.29
C PRO A 263 5.95 25.06 -24.53
N LEU A 264 5.63 24.19 -25.49
CA LEU A 264 6.34 24.12 -26.77
C LEU A 264 6.02 25.33 -27.65
N ASN A 265 7.06 25.96 -28.19
CA ASN A 265 6.91 26.99 -29.22
C ASN A 265 6.52 26.38 -30.58
N ALA A 266 5.98 27.18 -31.51
CA ALA A 266 5.52 26.72 -32.81
C ALA A 266 6.62 25.99 -33.62
N SER A 267 7.86 26.50 -33.58
CA SER A 267 9.00 25.89 -34.24
C SER A 267 9.40 24.55 -33.61
N GLU A 268 9.28 24.41 -32.29
CA GLU A 268 9.57 23.15 -31.59
C GLU A 268 8.51 22.10 -31.88
N LYS A 269 7.23 22.50 -31.91
CA LYS A 269 6.13 21.62 -32.35
C LYS A 269 6.34 21.12 -33.78
N ALA A 270 6.77 22.00 -34.69
CA ALA A 270 7.06 21.64 -36.08
C ALA A 270 8.30 20.75 -36.23
N ALA A 271 9.22 20.76 -35.27
CA ALA A 271 10.43 19.95 -35.28
C ALA A 271 10.21 18.52 -34.74
N ILE A 272 9.05 18.22 -34.16
CA ILE A 272 8.71 16.86 -33.71
C ILE A 272 8.39 16.02 -34.97
N PRO A 273 9.21 15.00 -35.28
CA PRO A 273 8.98 14.17 -36.46
C PRO A 273 7.67 13.38 -36.31
N SER A 274 7.05 13.05 -37.44
CA SER A 274 5.89 12.15 -37.43
C SER A 274 6.28 10.76 -36.92
N PRO A 275 5.37 10.06 -36.21
CA PRO A 275 5.64 8.71 -35.75
C PRO A 275 5.97 7.80 -36.95
N PRO A 276 6.86 6.79 -36.75
CA PRO A 276 7.23 5.87 -37.82
C PRO A 276 5.99 5.13 -38.35
N PRO A 277 5.99 4.73 -39.63
CA PRO A 277 4.88 3.99 -40.21
C PRO A 277 4.67 2.65 -39.48
N PRO A 278 3.44 2.10 -39.50
CA PRO A 278 3.13 0.82 -38.86
C PRO A 278 4.07 -0.29 -39.34
N LEU A 279 4.48 -1.18 -38.43
CA LEU A 279 5.25 -2.35 -38.81
C LEU A 279 4.38 -3.32 -39.61
N VAL A 280 4.76 -3.58 -40.87
CA VAL A 280 4.09 -4.58 -41.71
C VAL A 280 4.52 -5.97 -41.25
N ARG A 281 3.67 -6.63 -40.47
CA ARG A 281 3.86 -8.05 -40.11
C ARG A 281 3.81 -8.91 -41.35
N ARG A 282 4.84 -9.74 -41.56
CA ARG A 282 4.71 -10.92 -42.44
C ARG A 282 3.66 -11.85 -41.80
N PRO A 283 2.74 -12.43 -42.56
CA PRO A 283 1.80 -13.41 -42.02
C PRO A 283 2.58 -14.63 -41.54
N SER A 284 2.89 -14.66 -40.24
CA SER A 284 3.44 -15.82 -39.56
C SER A 284 2.29 -16.68 -39.05
N ALA A 285 2.41 -18.00 -39.12
CA ALA A 285 1.44 -18.97 -38.60
C ALA A 285 1.36 -19.01 -37.05
N VAL A 286 1.76 -17.92 -36.39
CA VAL A 286 1.90 -17.78 -34.94
C VAL A 286 0.55 -17.38 -34.35
N ASP A 287 0.20 -17.97 -33.20
CA ASP A 287 -1.04 -17.69 -32.48
C ASP A 287 -1.17 -16.17 -32.21
N PRO A 288 -2.25 -15.50 -32.67
CA PRO A 288 -2.46 -14.08 -32.42
C PRO A 288 -2.49 -13.71 -30.92
N GLU A 289 -2.68 -14.68 -30.03
CA GLU A 289 -2.78 -14.49 -28.59
C GLU A 289 -1.57 -15.07 -27.82
N GLU A 290 -0.47 -15.36 -28.53
CA GLU A 290 0.75 -15.92 -27.94
C GLU A 290 1.29 -15.12 -26.74
N GLY A 291 1.56 -15.79 -25.63
CA GLY A 291 2.04 -15.15 -24.40
C GLY A 291 0.95 -14.58 -23.50
N LEU A 292 -0.33 -14.62 -23.91
CA LEU A 292 -1.47 -14.28 -23.06
C LEU A 292 -2.14 -15.54 -22.51
N GLN A 293 -2.21 -15.67 -21.19
CA GLN A 293 -2.91 -16.78 -20.54
C GLN A 293 -4.32 -16.36 -20.15
N LYS A 294 -5.32 -16.94 -20.81
CA LYS A 294 -6.73 -16.57 -20.62
C LYS A 294 -7.41 -17.41 -19.54
N LYS A 295 -8.39 -16.81 -18.87
CA LYS A 295 -9.25 -17.52 -17.93
C LYS A 295 -10.06 -18.60 -18.65
N LEU A 296 -10.08 -19.81 -18.09
CA LEU A 296 -10.83 -20.94 -18.65
C LEU A 296 -12.31 -20.87 -18.25
N GLY A 297 -13.20 -21.24 -19.17
CA GLY A 297 -14.64 -21.36 -18.90
C GLY A 297 -15.39 -20.04 -18.74
N VAL A 298 -14.82 -18.92 -19.22
CA VAL A 298 -15.45 -17.60 -19.18
C VAL A 298 -15.50 -17.00 -20.58
N ASP A 299 -16.63 -16.40 -20.92
CA ASP A 299 -16.78 -15.64 -22.16
C ASP A 299 -15.85 -14.42 -22.13
N LEU A 300 -14.97 -14.35 -23.13
CA LEU A 300 -14.07 -13.21 -23.30
C LEU A 300 -14.87 -11.95 -23.57
N GLU A 301 -14.37 -10.83 -23.05
CA GLU A 301 -14.96 -9.54 -23.32
C GLU A 301 -14.94 -9.28 -24.83
N ALA A 302 -16.09 -8.94 -25.43
CA ALA A 302 -16.20 -8.77 -26.88
C ALA A 302 -15.85 -7.34 -27.32
N SER A 303 -16.23 -6.32 -26.54
CA SER A 303 -15.92 -4.92 -26.81
C SER A 303 -15.85 -4.11 -25.51
N LEU A 304 -14.84 -3.26 -25.40
CA LEU A 304 -14.73 -2.27 -24.32
C LEU A 304 -14.97 -0.88 -24.94
N PRO A 305 -16.15 -0.27 -24.76
CA PRO A 305 -16.41 1.07 -25.27
C PRO A 305 -15.57 2.07 -24.46
N LEU A 306 -14.49 2.57 -25.07
CA LEU A 306 -13.64 3.60 -24.48
C LEU A 306 -14.12 4.99 -24.94
N PRO A 307 -14.12 5.99 -24.04
CA PRO A 307 -14.38 7.38 -24.44
C PRO A 307 -13.27 7.89 -25.37
N HIS A 308 -13.44 9.07 -25.95
CA HIS A 308 -12.35 9.74 -26.68
C HIS A 308 -11.14 9.96 -25.76
N THR A 309 -9.93 9.89 -26.34
CA THR A 309 -8.69 10.18 -25.63
C THR A 309 -8.70 11.59 -25.07
N ARG A 310 -8.06 11.77 -23.92
CA ARG A 310 -7.96 13.09 -23.27
C ARG A 310 -6.84 13.91 -23.89
N GLU A 311 -6.96 15.22 -23.83
CA GLU A 311 -5.90 16.13 -24.25
C GLU A 311 -4.97 16.39 -23.05
N HIS A 312 -3.68 16.06 -23.18
CA HIS A 312 -2.68 16.42 -22.18
C HIS A 312 -2.43 17.92 -22.19
N LYS A 313 -2.62 18.58 -21.03
CA LYS A 313 -2.37 20.00 -20.85
C LYS A 313 -1.34 20.22 -19.74
N ALA A 314 -0.29 20.97 -20.06
CA ALA A 314 0.68 21.41 -19.07
C ALA A 314 0.03 22.38 -18.09
N ALA A 315 0.44 22.33 -16.82
CA ALA A 315 -0.14 23.18 -15.77
C ALA A 315 -0.09 24.69 -16.12
N SER A 316 0.99 25.14 -16.78
CA SER A 316 1.17 26.53 -17.21
C SER A 316 0.22 26.96 -18.35
N THR A 317 -0.45 26.02 -19.00
CA THR A 317 -1.37 26.27 -20.13
C THR A 317 -2.85 26.16 -19.74
N LEU A 318 -3.13 25.85 -18.47
CA LEU A 318 -4.50 25.77 -17.98
C LEU A 318 -5.10 27.17 -17.79
N ASP A 319 -6.38 27.33 -18.14
CA ASP A 319 -7.14 28.57 -17.94
C ASP A 319 -7.34 28.88 -16.45
N HIS A 320 -7.44 27.82 -15.64
CA HIS A 320 -7.60 27.87 -14.20
C HIS A 320 -6.60 26.92 -13.52
N PRO A 321 -6.13 27.19 -12.29
CA PRO A 321 -5.15 26.35 -11.62
C PRO A 321 -5.61 24.91 -11.40
N CYS A 322 -6.92 24.70 -11.22
CA CYS A 322 -7.50 23.38 -11.02
C CYS A 322 -7.89 22.75 -12.36
N ASP A 323 -7.18 21.69 -12.74
CA ASP A 323 -7.50 20.86 -13.89
C ASP A 323 -8.75 19.99 -13.59
N PRO A 324 -9.87 20.17 -14.31
CA PRO A 324 -11.08 19.38 -14.09
C PRO A 324 -10.91 17.90 -14.44
N GLU A 325 -9.95 17.55 -15.30
CA GLU A 325 -9.65 16.16 -15.67
C GLU A 325 -8.76 15.48 -14.62
N ASN A 326 -8.01 16.26 -13.85
CA ASN A 326 -7.14 15.78 -12.77
C ASN A 326 -7.41 16.53 -11.47
N PRO A 327 -8.56 16.29 -10.84
CA PRO A 327 -8.95 17.02 -9.64
C PRO A 327 -8.06 16.65 -8.45
N ARG A 328 -7.73 17.65 -7.63
CA ARG A 328 -6.95 17.49 -6.40
C ARG A 328 -7.85 17.06 -5.23
N ILE A 329 -8.43 15.88 -5.37
CA ILE A 329 -9.36 15.31 -4.39
C ILE A 329 -8.70 14.11 -3.73
N PHE A 330 -8.56 14.20 -2.41
CA PHE A 330 -8.30 13.07 -1.56
C PHE A 330 -9.61 12.37 -1.22
N HIS A 331 -9.67 11.07 -1.41
CA HIS A 331 -10.79 10.22 -1.02
C HIS A 331 -10.40 9.37 0.16
N MET A 332 -11.31 9.23 1.12
CA MET A 332 -11.17 8.27 2.21
C MET A 332 -12.53 7.66 2.50
N PHE A 333 -12.59 6.34 2.64
CA PHE A 333 -13.80 5.63 3.04
C PHE A 333 -13.72 5.30 4.53
N TRP A 334 -14.81 5.56 5.26
CA TRP A 334 -14.91 5.26 6.68
C TRP A 334 -16.29 4.68 7.02
N THR A 335 -16.29 3.74 7.94
CA THR A 335 -17.50 3.13 8.49
C THR A 335 -17.36 2.95 9.99
N GLY A 336 -18.46 3.15 10.69
CA GLY A 336 -18.49 3.21 12.14
C GLY A 336 -18.24 4.61 12.72
N PRO A 337 -18.14 4.70 14.06
CA PRO A 337 -18.11 5.99 14.74
C PRO A 337 -16.87 6.79 14.32
N PHE A 338 -17.02 8.09 14.19
CA PHE A 338 -15.88 8.98 13.97
C PHE A 338 -15.02 9.01 15.25
N THR A 339 -13.76 8.64 15.13
CA THR A 339 -12.81 8.50 16.26
C THR A 339 -11.56 9.34 16.02
N ASP A 340 -10.49 9.07 16.78
CA ASP A 340 -9.19 9.67 16.57
C ASP A 340 -8.58 9.30 15.20
N LYS A 341 -8.99 8.21 14.53
CA LYS A 341 -8.40 7.81 13.23
C LYS A 341 -8.76 8.76 12.09
N PRO A 342 -10.05 8.98 11.73
CA PRO A 342 -10.39 9.95 10.71
C PRO A 342 -10.02 11.37 11.14
N PHE A 343 -10.08 11.67 12.45
CA PHE A 343 -9.62 12.94 13.01
C PHE A 343 -8.15 13.20 12.68
N LEU A 344 -7.23 12.27 12.96
CA LEU A 344 -5.81 12.45 12.68
C LEU A 344 -5.50 12.55 11.18
N ALA A 345 -6.21 11.80 10.33
CA ALA A 345 -6.08 11.92 8.88
C ALA A 345 -6.44 13.34 8.41
N LEU A 346 -7.57 13.90 8.85
CA LEU A 346 -7.98 15.27 8.52
C LEU A 346 -7.02 16.31 9.12
N MET A 347 -6.58 16.12 10.36
CA MET A 347 -5.64 17.05 11.02
C MET A 347 -4.29 17.10 10.30
N SER A 348 -3.74 15.95 9.90
CA SER A 348 -2.49 15.91 9.11
C SER A 348 -2.67 16.50 7.71
N PHE A 349 -3.84 16.33 7.08
CA PHE A 349 -4.20 17.02 5.83
C PHE A 349 -4.15 18.55 5.99
N LEU A 350 -4.79 19.09 7.03
CA LEU A 350 -4.78 20.53 7.31
C LEU A 350 -3.37 21.07 7.60
N TYR A 351 -2.54 20.28 8.29
CA TYR A 351 -1.17 20.65 8.67
C TYR A 351 -0.17 20.62 7.51
N THR A 352 -0.43 19.84 6.46
CA THR A 352 0.56 19.62 5.39
C THR A 352 0.13 20.19 4.04
N GLN A 353 -1.12 20.03 3.62
CA GLN A 353 -1.54 20.40 2.27
C GLN A 353 -1.72 21.92 2.13
N ASN A 354 -1.65 22.45 0.91
CA ASN A 354 -1.91 23.87 0.63
C ASN A 354 -3.42 24.18 0.68
N THR A 355 -3.99 24.07 1.87
CA THR A 355 -5.41 24.29 2.14
C THR A 355 -5.80 25.76 2.18
N GLY A 356 -4.83 26.70 2.11
CA GLY A 356 -5.12 28.12 2.16
C GLY A 356 -5.69 28.63 3.47
N LEU A 357 -5.50 27.90 4.57
CA LEU A 357 -6.00 28.30 5.87
C LEU A 357 -5.16 29.40 6.53
N HIS A 358 -4.01 29.73 5.96
CA HIS A 358 -3.16 30.83 6.41
C HIS A 358 -3.58 32.21 5.90
N ILE A 359 -4.63 32.28 5.08
CA ILE A 359 -5.19 33.51 4.54
C ILE A 359 -6.68 33.59 4.87
N LYS A 360 -7.15 34.76 5.29
CA LYS A 360 -8.54 34.99 5.71
C LYS A 360 -9.56 34.48 4.69
N ASP A 361 -9.43 34.91 3.44
CA ASP A 361 -10.31 34.50 2.35
C ASP A 361 -9.49 33.94 1.19
N TRP A 362 -9.92 32.82 0.61
CA TRP A 362 -9.24 32.23 -0.54
C TRP A 362 -9.47 33.10 -1.78
N PRO A 363 -8.42 33.64 -2.43
CA PRO A 363 -8.57 34.54 -3.57
C PRO A 363 -9.24 33.83 -4.73
N LYS A 364 -10.19 34.51 -5.39
CA LYS A 364 -10.87 34.00 -6.59
C LYS A 364 -9.89 33.84 -7.77
N ASP A 365 -8.85 34.66 -7.80
CA ASP A 365 -7.75 34.68 -8.75
C ASP A 365 -6.50 33.94 -8.25
N SER A 366 -6.66 33.06 -7.24
CA SER A 366 -5.55 32.23 -6.74
C SER A 366 -4.89 31.48 -7.89
N LYS A 367 -3.55 31.46 -7.91
CA LYS A 367 -2.75 30.73 -8.90
C LYS A 367 -2.50 29.27 -8.51
N VAL A 368 -3.05 28.83 -7.37
CA VAL A 368 -2.86 27.50 -6.82
C VAL A 368 -4.19 26.77 -6.81
N CYS A 369 -4.19 25.49 -7.19
CA CYS A 369 -5.37 24.67 -7.02
C CYS A 369 -5.45 24.14 -5.59
N ARG A 370 -6.50 24.56 -4.88
CA ARG A 370 -6.76 24.17 -3.50
C ARG A 370 -7.19 22.68 -3.44
N PRO A 371 -6.48 21.82 -2.72
CA PRO A 371 -6.85 20.42 -2.57
C PRO A 371 -8.08 20.28 -1.67
N GLN A 372 -8.87 19.25 -1.93
CA GLN A 372 -10.06 18.90 -1.15
C GLN A 372 -9.92 17.51 -0.56
N PHE A 373 -10.52 17.30 0.60
CA PHE A 373 -10.62 16.01 1.26
C PHE A 373 -12.08 15.58 1.31
N TRP A 374 -12.41 14.49 0.64
CA TRP A 374 -13.74 13.91 0.58
C TRP A 374 -13.78 12.65 1.45
N LEU A 375 -14.40 12.76 2.62
CA LEU A 375 -14.61 11.64 3.53
C LEU A 375 -15.98 11.00 3.26
N TRP A 376 -15.95 9.78 2.75
CA TRP A 376 -17.11 8.97 2.44
C TRP A 376 -17.50 8.13 3.65
N ILE A 377 -18.62 8.48 4.27
CA ILE A 377 -19.10 7.84 5.50
C ILE A 377 -20.21 6.87 5.14
N ASN A 378 -20.05 5.62 5.55
CA ASN A 378 -21.15 4.66 5.58
C ASN A 378 -21.83 4.74 6.97
N PRO A 379 -23.06 5.28 7.08
CA PRO A 379 -23.75 5.53 8.36
C PRO A 379 -24.25 4.25 9.07
N GLY A 380 -23.99 3.07 8.51
CA GLY A 380 -24.31 1.78 9.12
C GLY A 380 -23.24 0.72 8.84
N PRO A 381 -23.45 -0.53 9.30
CA PRO A 381 -22.60 -1.66 8.94
C PRO A 381 -22.43 -1.76 7.42
N ALA A 382 -21.30 -2.30 6.95
CA ALA A 382 -21.00 -2.41 5.51
C ALA A 382 -22.15 -3.02 4.66
N ALA A 383 -23.00 -3.85 5.28
CA ALA A 383 -24.14 -4.52 4.67
C ALA A 383 -25.51 -3.78 4.79
N SER A 384 -25.58 -2.61 5.41
CA SER A 384 -26.87 -1.93 5.66
C SER A 384 -27.52 -1.37 4.39
N ALA A 385 -28.86 -1.47 4.31
CA ALA A 385 -29.64 -0.97 3.18
C ALA A 385 -29.80 0.56 3.20
N HIS A 386 -30.23 1.11 2.06
CA HIS A 386 -30.41 2.55 1.83
C HIS A 386 -31.39 3.20 2.83
N ASN A 387 -30.99 4.34 3.40
CA ASN A 387 -31.81 5.20 4.25
C ASN A 387 -32.04 6.57 3.53
N PRO A 388 -33.28 6.98 3.25
CA PRO A 388 -33.57 8.27 2.59
C PRO A 388 -33.19 9.50 3.44
N SER A 389 -33.11 9.38 4.77
CA SER A 389 -32.61 10.45 5.66
C SER A 389 -31.10 10.35 5.93
N ALA A 390 -30.36 9.48 5.23
CA ALA A 390 -28.95 9.19 5.51
C ALA A 390 -28.06 10.44 5.59
N VAL A 391 -28.28 11.44 4.73
CA VAL A 391 -27.49 12.68 4.76
C VAL A 391 -27.76 13.47 6.03
N GLN A 392 -29.03 13.66 6.39
CA GLN A 392 -29.43 14.41 7.59
C GLN A 392 -28.94 13.69 8.85
N ASP A 393 -29.10 12.37 8.90
CA ASP A 393 -28.67 11.53 10.02
C ASP A 393 -27.15 11.55 10.18
N MET A 394 -26.40 11.42 9.07
CA MET A 394 -24.94 11.53 9.06
C MET A 394 -24.48 12.88 9.61
N PHE A 395 -25.02 14.01 9.13
CA PHE A 395 -24.64 15.33 9.65
C PHE A 395 -25.09 15.55 11.10
N ALA A 396 -26.22 14.97 11.52
CA ALA A 396 -26.66 15.01 12.92
C ALA A 396 -25.70 14.23 13.83
N GLU A 397 -25.20 13.07 13.39
CA GLU A 397 -24.18 12.29 14.10
C GLU A 397 -22.84 13.04 14.16
N LEU A 398 -22.37 13.56 13.03
CA LEU A 398 -21.12 14.35 12.97
C LEU A 398 -21.17 15.55 13.91
N LYS A 399 -22.32 16.23 14.01
CA LYS A 399 -22.49 17.39 14.91
C LYS A 399 -22.48 17.00 16.39
N ARG A 400 -22.94 15.79 16.74
CA ARG A 400 -22.96 15.27 18.12
C ARG A 400 -21.62 14.64 18.52
N ASN A 401 -20.85 14.15 17.56
CA ASN A 401 -19.58 13.51 17.80
C ASN A 401 -18.47 14.55 18.04
N PRO A 402 -17.80 14.54 19.21
CA PRO A 402 -16.80 15.55 19.53
C PRO A 402 -15.56 15.50 18.63
N TRP A 403 -15.20 14.33 18.07
CA TRP A 403 -14.08 14.20 17.13
C TRP A 403 -14.38 14.80 15.76
N ALA A 404 -15.64 14.76 15.32
CA ALA A 404 -16.04 15.20 13.98
C ALA A 404 -16.52 16.66 13.96
N ALA A 405 -17.23 17.09 15.01
CA ALA A 405 -17.87 18.40 15.07
C ALA A 405 -16.94 19.58 14.75
N PRO A 406 -15.65 19.61 15.15
CA PRO A 406 -14.75 20.70 14.78
C PRO A 406 -14.62 20.93 13.27
N PHE A 407 -14.67 19.87 12.47
CA PHE A 407 -14.55 19.96 11.01
C PHE A 407 -15.81 20.49 10.31
N LEU A 408 -16.93 20.62 11.04
CA LEU A 408 -18.13 21.29 10.53
C LEU A 408 -18.03 22.82 10.64
N HIS A 409 -16.96 23.35 11.23
CA HIS A 409 -16.74 24.78 11.31
C HIS A 409 -16.62 25.39 9.89
N PRO A 410 -17.24 26.56 9.60
CA PRO A 410 -17.23 27.17 8.26
C PRO A 410 -15.84 27.35 7.64
N ARG A 411 -14.82 27.53 8.49
CA ARG A 411 -13.41 27.64 8.08
C ARG A 411 -12.92 26.45 7.25
N PHE A 412 -13.46 25.25 7.48
CA PHE A 412 -13.04 24.03 6.81
C PHE A 412 -13.97 23.59 5.67
N LYS A 413 -15.12 24.25 5.49
CA LYS A 413 -16.20 23.83 4.57
C LYS A 413 -15.73 23.61 3.12
N GLU A 414 -14.80 24.42 2.63
CA GLU A 414 -14.34 24.35 1.24
C GLU A 414 -13.25 23.28 1.04
N VAL A 415 -12.60 22.80 2.11
CA VAL A 415 -11.48 21.84 2.05
C VAL A 415 -11.84 20.46 2.57
N ILE A 416 -12.81 20.32 3.48
CA ILE A 416 -13.27 19.05 4.02
C ILE A 416 -14.75 18.85 3.65
N HIS A 417 -15.02 17.76 2.95
CA HIS A 417 -16.36 17.41 2.45
C HIS A 417 -16.77 16.05 3.00
N PHE A 418 -17.81 16.02 3.82
CA PHE A 418 -18.44 14.78 4.28
C PHE A 418 -19.47 14.32 3.26
N LYS A 419 -19.35 13.06 2.80
CA LYS A 419 -20.22 12.48 1.77
C LYS A 419 -20.81 11.16 2.26
N PRO A 420 -22.11 10.91 2.03
CA PRO A 420 -22.69 9.60 2.31
C PRO A 420 -22.13 8.57 1.32
N TRP A 421 -21.82 7.37 1.81
CA TRP A 421 -21.53 6.22 0.95
C TRP A 421 -22.80 5.40 0.72
N ASN A 422 -23.06 5.04 -0.54
CA ASN A 422 -24.17 4.17 -0.93
C ASN A 422 -23.71 3.19 -2.00
N THR A 423 -23.40 1.96 -1.61
CA THR A 423 -22.83 0.95 -2.52
C THR A 423 -23.62 0.77 -3.82
N THR A 424 -24.95 0.71 -3.75
CA THR A 424 -25.80 0.55 -4.93
C THR A 424 -25.68 1.75 -5.87
N GLU A 425 -25.77 2.98 -5.36
CA GLU A 425 -25.61 4.20 -6.15
C GLU A 425 -24.22 4.28 -6.79
N GLN A 426 -23.20 3.89 -6.03
CA GLN A 426 -21.82 3.96 -6.46
C GLN A 426 -21.53 2.95 -7.59
N LEU A 427 -22.05 1.73 -7.50
CA LEU A 427 -21.91 0.70 -8.55
C LEU A 427 -22.81 0.98 -9.77
N ASP A 428 -24.03 1.49 -9.57
CA ASP A 428 -24.90 1.94 -10.68
C ASP A 428 -24.30 3.13 -11.44
N GLY A 429 -23.47 3.92 -10.75
CA GLY A 429 -22.72 5.01 -11.31
C GLY A 429 -21.53 4.61 -12.18
N ILE A 430 -21.27 3.31 -12.39
CA ILE A 430 -20.19 2.78 -13.22
C ILE A 430 -20.80 2.18 -14.51
N PRO A 431 -20.71 2.89 -15.65
CA PRO A 431 -21.33 2.46 -16.90
C PRO A 431 -20.96 1.04 -17.34
N GLU A 432 -19.74 0.61 -17.04
CA GLU A 432 -19.16 -0.68 -17.44
C GLU A 432 -19.81 -1.88 -16.75
N ILE A 433 -20.39 -1.70 -15.56
CA ILE A 433 -20.92 -2.82 -14.75
C ILE A 433 -22.36 -2.61 -14.29
N LYS A 434 -22.94 -1.41 -14.44
CA LYS A 434 -24.26 -1.02 -13.89
C LYS A 434 -25.39 -2.04 -14.15
N ASN A 435 -25.36 -2.71 -15.30
CA ASN A 435 -26.40 -3.64 -15.72
C ASN A 435 -26.14 -5.10 -15.29
N GLU A 436 -24.92 -5.44 -14.86
CA GLU A 436 -24.48 -6.83 -14.65
C GLU A 436 -24.10 -7.11 -13.20
N TRP A 437 -23.63 -6.11 -12.44
CA TRP A 437 -23.05 -6.33 -11.10
C TRP A 437 -24.01 -6.98 -10.10
N ARG A 438 -25.33 -6.78 -10.26
CA ARG A 438 -26.36 -7.35 -9.37
C ARG A 438 -26.41 -8.87 -9.36
N VAL A 439 -25.96 -9.53 -10.44
CA VAL A 439 -25.86 -11.01 -10.48
C VAL A 439 -24.89 -11.52 -9.40
N LEU A 440 -23.92 -10.69 -9.00
CA LEU A 440 -22.89 -10.99 -8.01
C LEU A 440 -23.19 -10.36 -6.65
N GLN A 441 -24.42 -9.91 -6.39
CA GLN A 441 -24.78 -9.25 -5.13
C GLN A 441 -24.52 -10.14 -3.90
N GLU A 442 -24.76 -11.45 -4.00
CA GLU A 442 -24.48 -12.41 -2.91
C GLU A 442 -22.99 -12.64 -2.67
N SER A 443 -22.17 -12.35 -3.68
CA SER A 443 -20.71 -12.46 -3.67
C SER A 443 -20.01 -11.09 -3.61
N LEU A 444 -20.73 -10.02 -3.30
CA LEU A 444 -20.19 -8.66 -3.35
C LEU A 444 -19.01 -8.46 -2.39
N PHE A 445 -19.05 -9.13 -1.24
CA PHE A 445 -17.96 -9.14 -0.27
C PHE A 445 -16.99 -10.29 -0.56
N ASN A 446 -16.27 -10.17 -1.67
CA ASN A 446 -15.21 -11.09 -2.07
C ASN A 446 -13.84 -10.47 -1.83
N SER A 447 -12.94 -11.21 -1.20
CA SER A 447 -11.58 -10.78 -0.95
C SER A 447 -10.61 -11.94 -1.11
N GLY A 448 -9.77 -11.88 -2.13
CA GLY A 448 -8.80 -12.94 -2.42
C GLY A 448 -9.47 -14.28 -2.72
N GLY A 449 -10.67 -14.27 -3.31
CA GLY A 449 -11.49 -15.46 -3.55
C GLY A 449 -12.30 -15.97 -2.35
N HIS A 450 -12.21 -15.31 -1.19
CA HIS A 450 -13.05 -15.62 -0.03
C HIS A 450 -14.32 -14.77 -0.05
N ILE A 451 -15.46 -15.41 -0.34
CA ILE A 451 -16.77 -14.75 -0.37
C ILE A 451 -17.42 -14.81 1.01
N ILE A 452 -17.79 -13.65 1.56
CA ILE A 452 -18.59 -13.53 2.78
C ILE A 452 -20.05 -13.29 2.39
N SER A 453 -20.88 -14.33 2.48
CA SER A 453 -22.30 -14.22 2.17
C SER A 453 -23.06 -13.46 3.26
N VAL A 454 -23.60 -12.29 2.90
CA VAL A 454 -24.53 -11.52 3.72
C VAL A 454 -25.94 -12.05 3.47
N LYS A 455 -26.41 -13.01 4.26
CA LYS A 455 -27.84 -13.37 4.23
C LYS A 455 -28.64 -12.18 4.78
N LYS A 456 -29.65 -11.73 4.03
CA LYS A 456 -30.66 -10.79 4.54
C LYS A 456 -31.26 -11.46 5.78
N ALA A 457 -31.25 -10.80 6.93
CA ALA A 457 -31.82 -11.35 8.16
C ALA A 457 -33.32 -11.61 7.92
N GLU A 458 -33.66 -12.84 7.55
CA GLU A 458 -35.00 -13.36 7.71
C GLU A 458 -35.26 -13.46 9.21
N ASN A 459 -36.41 -12.97 9.66
CA ASN A 459 -36.90 -13.20 11.01
C ASN A 459 -37.03 -14.72 11.21
N VAL A 460 -36.00 -15.35 11.76
CA VAL A 460 -36.03 -16.76 12.15
C VAL A 460 -36.92 -16.86 13.40
N THR A 461 -38.23 -16.91 13.17
CA THR A 461 -39.18 -17.37 14.18
C THR A 461 -39.08 -18.89 14.23
N THR A 462 -38.10 -19.41 14.97
CA THR A 462 -38.10 -20.82 15.35
C THR A 462 -39.15 -21.02 16.42
N THR A 463 -40.35 -21.50 16.03
CA THR A 463 -41.30 -22.10 16.96
C THR A 463 -40.72 -23.44 17.43
N LEU A 464 -40.24 -23.48 18.67
CA LEU A 464 -40.05 -24.73 19.40
C LEU A 464 -41.41 -25.22 19.90
N ALA A 465 -41.60 -26.53 19.91
CA ALA A 465 -42.87 -27.21 20.22
C ALA A 465 -43.31 -27.15 21.69
N ASP A 466 -42.72 -26.28 22.50
CA ASP A 466 -43.19 -25.95 23.84
C ASP A 466 -43.05 -24.44 24.00
N GLY A 467 -44.18 -23.75 24.20
CA GLY A 467 -44.35 -22.29 24.13
C GLY A 467 -43.59 -21.45 25.17
N SER A 468 -42.29 -21.68 25.32
CA SER A 468 -41.38 -20.82 26.07
C SER A 468 -40.59 -19.93 25.10
N VAL A 469 -40.77 -18.61 25.24
CA VAL A 469 -39.97 -17.61 24.55
C VAL A 469 -38.66 -17.47 25.34
N SER A 470 -37.62 -18.20 24.96
CA SER A 470 -36.26 -17.86 25.37
C SER A 470 -35.72 -16.81 24.40
N VAL A 471 -35.68 -15.55 24.82
CA VAL A 471 -34.86 -14.54 24.15
C VAL A 471 -33.41 -14.93 24.42
N LYS A 472 -32.76 -15.64 23.50
CA LYS A 472 -31.30 -15.63 23.47
C LYS A 472 -30.91 -14.18 23.21
N ALA A 473 -30.30 -13.53 24.20
CA ALA A 473 -29.60 -12.29 23.98
C ALA A 473 -28.65 -12.53 22.80
N ALA A 474 -28.91 -11.85 21.67
CA ALA A 474 -28.01 -11.89 20.55
C ALA A 474 -26.66 -11.37 21.06
N GLU A 475 -25.62 -12.19 20.96
CA GLU A 475 -24.25 -11.74 21.24
C GLU A 475 -23.99 -10.47 20.41
N ASP A 476 -23.46 -9.45 21.07
CA ASP A 476 -23.02 -8.15 20.52
C ASP A 476 -21.87 -8.28 19.49
N ASP A 477 -21.66 -9.49 18.93
CA ASP A 477 -20.50 -9.90 18.14
C ASP A 477 -20.88 -10.48 16.76
N ASP A 478 -22.08 -10.16 16.25
CA ASP A 478 -22.48 -10.51 14.89
C ASP A 478 -21.65 -9.71 13.87
N MET A 479 -20.83 -10.42 13.08
CA MET A 479 -19.94 -9.88 12.04
C MET A 479 -20.68 -8.95 11.06
N LEU A 480 -21.97 -9.19 10.81
CA LEU A 480 -22.80 -8.43 9.87
C LEU A 480 -23.28 -7.08 10.42
N LYS A 481 -23.26 -6.89 11.74
CA LYS A 481 -23.69 -5.66 12.42
C LYS A 481 -22.51 -4.86 13.00
N ARG A 482 -21.29 -5.39 12.85
CA ARG A 482 -20.08 -4.76 13.37
C ARG A 482 -19.77 -3.48 12.61
N THR A 483 -19.37 -2.47 13.37
CA THR A 483 -18.84 -1.20 12.85
C THR A 483 -17.54 -0.86 13.57
N GLY A 484 -16.43 -0.91 12.83
CA GLY A 484 -15.10 -0.66 13.36
C GLY A 484 -14.52 -1.83 14.17
N SER A 485 -13.23 -1.75 14.49
CA SER A 485 -12.50 -2.81 15.21
C SER A 485 -12.17 -2.37 16.63
N LYS A 486 -12.52 -3.18 17.63
CA LYS A 486 -12.17 -2.93 19.05
C LYS A 486 -10.84 -3.59 19.44
N SER A 487 -10.36 -4.57 18.66
CA SER A 487 -9.13 -5.34 18.88
C SER A 487 -8.78 -6.12 17.60
N SER A 488 -7.65 -6.82 17.58
CA SER A 488 -7.29 -7.71 16.47
C SER A 488 -8.25 -8.90 16.30
N SER A 489 -8.85 -9.41 17.38
CA SER A 489 -9.80 -10.53 17.32
C SER A 489 -11.20 -10.09 16.85
N SER A 490 -11.56 -8.83 17.07
CA SER A 490 -12.82 -8.22 16.60
C SER A 490 -12.63 -7.36 15.34
N TYR A 491 -11.70 -7.77 14.46
CA TYR A 491 -11.40 -7.07 13.22
C TYR A 491 -12.62 -7.02 12.28
N ASP A 492 -12.91 -5.84 11.74
CA ASP A 492 -14.06 -5.57 10.87
C ASP A 492 -13.74 -5.85 9.40
N ARG A 493 -13.80 -7.13 9.03
CA ARG A 493 -13.43 -7.60 7.69
C ARG A 493 -14.36 -7.07 6.59
N LEU A 494 -15.67 -6.96 6.84
CA LEU A 494 -16.61 -6.51 5.80
C LEU A 494 -16.33 -5.07 5.37
N SER A 495 -15.99 -4.24 6.33
CA SER A 495 -15.60 -2.84 6.09
C SER A 495 -14.30 -2.71 5.32
N VAL A 496 -13.34 -3.61 5.55
CA VAL A 496 -12.09 -3.70 4.77
C VAL A 496 -12.39 -4.07 3.32
N ILE A 497 -13.21 -5.11 3.10
CA ILE A 497 -13.55 -5.55 1.73
C ILE A 497 -14.32 -4.45 0.99
N LEU A 498 -15.21 -3.74 1.71
CA LEU A 498 -15.90 -2.58 1.14
C LEU A 498 -14.93 -1.44 0.81
N SER A 499 -13.93 -1.18 1.65
CA SER A 499 -12.85 -0.22 1.40
C SER A 499 -12.01 -0.59 0.16
N ASP A 500 -11.69 -1.88 0.00
CA ASP A 500 -11.00 -2.42 -1.17
C ASP A 500 -11.77 -2.14 -2.47
N MET A 501 -13.09 -2.23 -2.46
CA MET A 501 -13.90 -1.84 -3.62
C MET A 501 -14.03 -0.31 -3.75
N ALA A 502 -14.30 0.39 -2.65
CA ALA A 502 -14.57 1.81 -2.63
C ALA A 502 -13.43 2.62 -3.23
N ARG A 503 -12.16 2.25 -2.97
CA ARG A 503 -10.99 2.95 -3.54
C ARG A 503 -10.99 2.99 -5.07
N PHE A 504 -11.32 1.88 -5.73
CA PHE A 504 -11.40 1.84 -7.21
C PHE A 504 -12.64 2.57 -7.72
N VAL A 505 -13.77 2.41 -7.05
CA VAL A 505 -15.04 3.05 -7.45
C VAL A 505 -14.91 4.58 -7.38
N LEU A 506 -14.35 5.10 -6.29
CA LEU A 506 -14.19 6.53 -6.08
C LEU A 506 -13.22 7.13 -7.09
N CYS A 507 -12.03 6.54 -7.25
CA CYS A 507 -11.05 7.07 -8.19
C CYS A 507 -11.52 6.95 -9.66
N HIS A 508 -12.24 5.89 -10.05
CA HIS A 508 -12.78 5.78 -11.41
C HIS A 508 -13.90 6.80 -11.69
N ARG A 509 -14.79 7.04 -10.72
CA ARG A 509 -15.92 7.96 -10.90
C ARG A 509 -15.54 9.44 -10.78
N PHE A 510 -14.62 9.74 -9.87
CA PHE A 510 -14.31 11.12 -9.46
C PHE A 510 -12.87 11.55 -9.76
N GLY A 511 -11.98 10.62 -10.15
CA GLY A 511 -10.54 10.88 -10.25
C GLY A 511 -9.90 10.98 -8.86
N GLY A 512 -8.77 11.66 -8.77
CA GLY A 512 -8.12 11.92 -7.49
C GLY A 512 -7.35 10.74 -6.90
N ILE A 513 -7.07 10.80 -5.60
CA ILE A 513 -6.27 9.82 -4.87
C ILE A 513 -7.02 9.33 -3.65
N TYR A 514 -7.17 8.01 -3.53
CA TYR A 514 -7.70 7.35 -2.35
C TYR A 514 -6.60 7.10 -1.30
N LEU A 515 -6.95 7.28 -0.02
CA LEU A 515 -6.15 6.87 1.14
C LEU A 515 -6.98 6.06 2.13
N ASP A 516 -6.40 4.99 2.68
CA ASP A 516 -6.99 4.31 3.83
C ASP A 516 -6.94 5.19 5.09
N ALA A 517 -7.92 4.96 5.98
CA ALA A 517 -8.12 5.73 7.20
C ALA A 517 -6.96 5.66 8.20
N ASP A 518 -6.04 4.72 8.00
CA ASP A 518 -4.80 4.58 8.75
C ASP A 518 -3.57 5.19 8.06
N THR A 519 -3.79 6.24 7.26
CA THR A 519 -2.74 7.02 6.63
C THR A 519 -2.71 8.46 7.17
N ILE A 520 -1.50 8.96 7.50
CA ILE A 520 -1.27 10.37 7.88
C ILE A 520 -0.40 11.07 6.85
N PHE A 521 -0.70 12.33 6.53
CA PHE A 521 0.07 13.13 5.58
C PHE A 521 1.35 13.68 6.20
N LEU A 522 2.46 13.64 5.46
CA LEU A 522 3.77 14.09 5.93
C LEU A 522 4.37 15.26 5.15
N ARG A 523 3.80 15.60 3.99
CA ARG A 523 4.10 16.81 3.21
C ARG A 523 3.00 17.12 2.20
N ASP A 524 3.10 18.26 1.53
CA ASP A 524 2.20 18.66 0.43
C ASP A 524 2.40 17.78 -0.82
N TRP A 525 1.30 17.39 -1.46
CA TRP A 525 1.26 16.47 -2.60
C TRP A 525 1.21 17.16 -3.98
N GLU A 526 1.40 18.48 -4.04
CA GLU A 526 1.48 19.27 -5.28
C GLU A 526 2.14 18.52 -6.46
N GLU A 527 3.34 17.99 -6.24
CA GLU A 527 4.13 17.29 -7.27
C GLU A 527 3.51 15.96 -7.72
N LEU A 528 2.80 15.26 -6.82
CA LEU A 528 2.10 14.01 -7.14
C LEU A 528 0.84 14.29 -7.96
N TRP A 529 0.17 15.42 -7.74
CA TRP A 529 -0.96 15.85 -8.57
C TRP A 529 -0.52 16.18 -10.00
N GLY A 530 0.72 16.67 -10.15
CA GLY A 530 1.32 16.99 -11.44
C GLY A 530 1.64 15.76 -12.29
N TRP A 531 2.05 14.64 -11.68
CA TRP A 531 2.12 13.36 -12.40
C TRP A 531 0.73 13.04 -12.95
N LYS A 532 0.56 12.41 -14.11
CA LYS A 532 -0.79 12.15 -14.69
C LYS A 532 -1.13 10.67 -14.83
N GLY A 533 -0.19 9.78 -14.49
CA GLY A 533 -0.43 8.34 -14.50
C GLY A 533 -1.13 7.82 -13.25
N ALA A 534 -1.74 6.64 -13.39
CA ALA A 534 -2.27 5.89 -12.26
C ALA A 534 -1.13 5.22 -11.48
N PHE A 535 -1.29 5.11 -10.16
CA PHE A 535 -0.31 4.44 -9.32
C PHE A 535 -0.96 3.84 -8.07
N ALA A 536 -0.32 2.82 -7.53
CA ALA A 536 -0.56 2.34 -6.18
C ALA A 536 0.77 1.95 -5.56
N TYR A 537 0.92 2.12 -4.25
CA TYR A 537 2.16 1.70 -3.61
C TYR A 537 2.19 0.18 -3.36
N ARG A 538 3.40 -0.31 -3.19
CA ARG A 538 3.76 -1.73 -3.08
C ARG A 538 3.29 -2.36 -1.76
N TRP A 539 3.23 -3.69 -1.75
CA TRP A 539 3.04 -4.50 -0.55
C TRP A 539 4.40 -4.92 0.02
N SER A 540 5.12 -3.99 0.66
CA SER A 540 6.42 -4.27 1.25
C SER A 540 7.41 -4.89 0.23
N ARG A 541 8.12 -5.94 0.60
CA ARG A 541 9.03 -6.71 -0.25
C ARG A 541 8.34 -7.43 -1.42
N LEU A 542 7.03 -7.63 -1.38
CA LEU A 542 6.33 -8.39 -2.41
C LEU A 542 6.14 -7.55 -3.67
N PRO A 543 6.22 -8.14 -4.87
CA PRO A 543 5.87 -7.45 -6.11
C PRO A 543 4.34 -7.38 -6.28
N ASP A 544 3.62 -7.02 -5.23
CA ASP A 544 2.16 -6.84 -5.19
C ASP A 544 1.81 -5.39 -4.84
N TYR A 545 0.59 -4.94 -5.16
CA TYR A 545 0.07 -3.65 -4.71
C TYR A 545 -0.55 -3.78 -3.32
N ASN A 546 -0.46 -2.73 -2.50
CA ASN A 546 -1.26 -2.57 -1.28
C ASN A 546 -2.52 -1.72 -1.48
N THR A 547 -2.48 -0.76 -2.40
CA THR A 547 -3.61 0.13 -2.77
C THR A 547 -4.22 0.97 -1.63
N ALA A 548 -3.67 0.94 -0.40
CA ALA A 548 -4.06 1.89 0.64
C ALA A 548 -3.73 3.35 0.28
N VAL A 549 -2.82 3.56 -0.68
CA VAL A 549 -2.74 4.78 -1.48
C VAL A 549 -2.89 4.38 -2.94
N LEU A 550 -3.98 4.83 -3.56
CA LEU A 550 -4.34 4.51 -4.95
C LEU A 550 -4.73 5.78 -5.68
N ARG A 551 -4.12 5.99 -6.84
CA ARG A 551 -4.52 7.01 -7.80
C ARG A 551 -5.02 6.37 -9.07
N MET A 552 -6.16 6.84 -9.58
CA MET A 552 -6.62 6.56 -10.94
C MET A 552 -7.22 7.81 -11.58
N ASN A 553 -7.25 7.81 -12.91
CA ASN A 553 -7.89 8.85 -13.67
C ASN A 553 -9.38 8.51 -13.88
N LYS A 554 -10.20 9.55 -13.86
CA LYS A 554 -11.66 9.44 -14.00
C LYS A 554 -12.01 8.84 -15.36
N ASN A 555 -12.87 7.82 -15.39
CA ASN A 555 -13.35 7.15 -16.60
C ASN A 555 -12.20 6.74 -17.55
N SER A 556 -11.10 6.22 -16.97
CA SER A 556 -9.91 5.80 -17.71
C SER A 556 -10.07 4.40 -18.30
N ALA A 557 -9.35 4.08 -19.38
CA ALA A 557 -9.35 2.75 -19.98
C ALA A 557 -8.84 1.67 -19.01
N LEU A 558 -7.85 2.01 -18.18
CA LEU A 558 -7.36 1.18 -17.08
C LEU A 558 -8.47 0.93 -16.05
N GLY A 559 -9.23 1.95 -15.67
CA GLY A 559 -10.37 1.79 -14.77
C GLY A 559 -11.45 0.89 -15.36
N SER A 560 -11.83 1.11 -16.63
CA SER A 560 -12.78 0.25 -17.33
C SER A 560 -12.29 -1.20 -17.41
N PHE A 561 -10.99 -1.43 -17.69
CA PHE A 561 -10.37 -2.75 -17.63
C PHE A 561 -10.50 -3.41 -16.25
N LEU A 562 -10.17 -2.68 -15.18
CA LEU A 562 -10.22 -3.21 -13.81
C LEU A 562 -11.64 -3.63 -13.43
N PHE A 563 -12.64 -2.81 -13.74
CA PHE A 563 -14.04 -3.12 -13.43
C PHE A 563 -14.59 -4.30 -14.20
N ARG A 564 -14.34 -4.39 -15.51
CA ARG A 564 -14.77 -5.54 -16.32
C ARG A 564 -14.04 -6.82 -15.91
N THR A 565 -12.73 -6.73 -15.62
CA THR A 565 -11.95 -7.87 -15.13
C THR A 565 -12.45 -8.34 -13.77
N ALA A 566 -12.66 -7.42 -12.82
CA ALA A 566 -13.19 -7.75 -11.50
C ALA A 566 -14.59 -8.37 -11.60
N LEU A 567 -15.48 -7.83 -12.42
CA LEU A 567 -16.82 -8.40 -12.65
C LEU A 567 -16.75 -9.87 -13.09
N LYS A 568 -15.89 -10.20 -14.06
CA LYS A 568 -15.69 -11.59 -14.53
C LYS A 568 -14.87 -12.46 -13.56
N ASN A 569 -14.36 -11.87 -12.49
CA ASN A 569 -13.59 -12.52 -11.43
C ASN A 569 -14.26 -12.38 -10.04
N GLY A 570 -15.59 -12.18 -10.02
CA GLY A 570 -16.38 -12.21 -8.78
C GLY A 570 -16.30 -10.93 -7.95
N LEU A 571 -16.13 -9.78 -8.60
CA LEU A 571 -15.99 -8.44 -8.00
C LEU A 571 -14.89 -8.35 -6.92
N ASP A 572 -13.84 -9.16 -7.05
CA ASP A 572 -12.71 -9.14 -6.12
C ASP A 572 -11.75 -8.00 -6.46
N PHE A 573 -11.70 -7.00 -5.57
CA PHE A 573 -10.80 -5.85 -5.62
C PHE A 573 -9.65 -5.94 -4.61
N HIS A 574 -9.44 -7.11 -3.99
CA HIS A 574 -8.34 -7.30 -3.06
C HIS A 574 -7.00 -6.93 -3.74
N PRO A 575 -6.08 -6.22 -3.07
CA PRO A 575 -4.88 -5.67 -3.70
C PRO A 575 -3.98 -6.72 -4.41
N MET A 576 -3.85 -7.91 -3.83
CA MET A 576 -3.13 -9.02 -4.46
C MET A 576 -3.86 -9.57 -5.71
N THR A 577 -5.19 -9.59 -5.69
CA THR A 577 -5.98 -10.00 -6.86
C THR A 577 -5.84 -8.99 -8.00
N VAL A 578 -5.89 -7.70 -7.69
CA VAL A 578 -5.63 -6.62 -8.68
C VAL A 578 -4.22 -6.71 -9.25
N THR A 579 -3.24 -7.08 -8.42
CA THR A 579 -1.87 -7.36 -8.92
C THR A 579 -1.91 -8.40 -10.02
N ARG A 580 -2.62 -9.51 -9.81
CA ARG A 580 -2.76 -10.58 -10.80
C ARG A 580 -3.49 -10.13 -12.05
N TYR A 581 -4.56 -9.34 -11.92
CA TYR A 581 -5.26 -8.75 -13.08
C TYR A 581 -4.32 -7.97 -13.98
N THR A 582 -3.51 -7.07 -13.39
CA THR A 582 -2.58 -6.26 -14.17
C THR A 582 -1.39 -7.06 -14.69
N ALA A 583 -0.95 -8.11 -13.98
CA ALA A 583 0.13 -8.98 -14.40
C ALA A 583 -0.26 -9.83 -15.62
N ASP A 584 -1.40 -10.51 -15.53
CA ASP A 584 -1.91 -11.39 -16.60
C ASP A 584 -2.26 -10.59 -17.88
N ALA A 585 -2.61 -9.31 -17.73
CA ALA A 585 -2.92 -8.40 -18.83
C ALA A 585 -1.73 -7.53 -19.29
N HIS A 586 -0.55 -7.66 -18.65
CA HIS A 586 0.63 -6.82 -18.90
C HIS A 586 0.36 -5.31 -18.81
N LEU A 587 -0.43 -4.88 -17.82
CA LEU A 587 -0.82 -3.48 -17.56
C LEU A 587 -0.11 -2.87 -16.34
N GLN A 588 0.86 -3.55 -15.74
CA GLN A 588 1.60 -3.08 -14.57
C GLN A 588 2.33 -1.74 -14.79
N GLY A 589 2.67 -1.40 -16.04
CA GLY A 589 3.22 -0.08 -16.37
C GLY A 589 2.19 1.04 -16.30
N LEU A 590 0.90 0.75 -16.53
CA LEU A 590 -0.18 1.74 -16.50
C LEU A 590 -0.67 2.01 -15.08
N LEU A 591 -0.75 0.97 -14.22
CA LEU A 591 -0.91 1.12 -12.78
C LEU A 591 0.47 1.05 -12.12
N LEU A 592 1.22 2.15 -12.12
CA LEU A 592 2.60 2.13 -11.66
C LEU A 592 2.68 1.71 -10.18
N ARG A 593 3.49 0.70 -9.89
CA ARG A 593 3.77 0.28 -8.52
C ARG A 593 4.87 1.13 -7.89
N LEU A 594 4.50 2.04 -7.00
CA LEU A 594 5.44 2.90 -6.29
C LEU A 594 6.04 2.21 -5.04
N PRO A 595 7.27 2.55 -4.64
CA PRO A 595 7.94 1.91 -3.51
C PRO A 595 7.39 2.42 -2.18
N ASP A 596 7.50 1.60 -1.14
CA ASP A 596 6.94 1.88 0.18
C ASP A 596 7.52 3.17 0.79
N ALA A 597 8.76 3.56 0.47
CA ALA A 597 9.36 4.80 0.99
C ALA A 597 8.49 6.06 0.83
N LEU A 598 7.66 6.14 -0.21
CA LEU A 598 6.83 7.33 -0.43
C LEU A 598 5.65 7.42 0.55
N PHE A 599 5.14 6.29 1.04
CA PHE A 599 3.84 6.25 1.74
C PHE A 599 3.85 5.42 3.05
N ASP A 600 4.81 4.52 3.19
CA ASP A 600 5.04 3.64 4.34
C ASP A 600 6.52 3.28 4.46
N SER A 601 7.28 4.20 5.04
CA SER A 601 8.72 4.03 5.21
C SER A 601 9.09 2.97 6.26
N ALA A 602 8.17 2.50 7.10
CA ALA A 602 8.52 1.56 8.17
C ALA A 602 8.45 0.10 7.74
N TRP A 603 7.60 -0.23 6.75
CA TRP A 603 7.16 -1.61 6.48
C TRP A 603 8.31 -2.62 6.33
N LEU A 604 9.32 -2.33 5.49
CA LEU A 604 10.41 -3.28 5.28
C LEU A 604 11.13 -3.64 6.60
N ASN A 605 11.33 -2.68 7.49
CA ASN A 605 11.99 -2.94 8.78
C ASN A 605 11.13 -3.80 9.72
N THR A 606 9.80 -3.66 9.65
CA THR A 606 8.89 -4.44 10.50
C THR A 606 8.86 -5.91 10.09
N GLU A 607 9.27 -6.22 8.86
CA GLU A 607 9.42 -7.57 8.31
C GLU A 607 10.89 -8.06 8.32
N ASP A 608 11.76 -7.47 9.14
CA ASP A 608 13.18 -7.83 9.29
C ASP A 608 14.09 -7.46 8.09
N PHE A 609 13.65 -6.64 7.14
CA PHE A 609 14.46 -6.16 6.00
C PHE A 609 15.11 -4.80 6.26
N GLN A 610 16.27 -4.55 5.64
CA GLN A 610 16.98 -3.26 5.65
C GLN A 610 17.32 -2.67 7.04
N ARG A 611 17.30 -3.50 8.09
CA ARG A 611 17.60 -3.11 9.47
C ARG A 611 19.06 -2.69 9.70
N ASP A 612 19.96 -2.99 8.77
CA ASP A 612 21.35 -2.55 8.77
C ASP A 612 21.48 -1.05 8.46
N ARG A 613 20.53 -0.47 7.71
CA ARG A 613 20.48 0.98 7.40
C ARG A 613 19.03 1.46 7.43
N PRO A 614 18.39 1.50 8.62
CA PRO A 614 16.98 1.79 8.72
C PRO A 614 16.67 3.27 8.42
N PRO A 615 15.49 3.58 7.88
CA PRO A 615 14.94 4.94 7.88
C PRO A 615 14.73 5.46 9.32
N GLN A 616 14.57 6.78 9.43
CA GLN A 616 14.30 7.48 10.69
C GLN A 616 12.83 7.93 10.75
N PRO A 617 12.07 7.57 11.80
CA PRO A 617 12.45 6.75 12.95
C PRO A 617 12.65 5.26 12.62
N TYR A 618 13.48 4.59 13.42
CA TYR A 618 13.67 3.15 13.31
C TYR A 618 12.56 2.39 14.05
N PHE A 619 11.64 1.81 13.28
CA PHE A 619 10.60 0.92 13.78
C PHE A 619 10.93 -0.54 13.49
N THR A 620 10.91 -1.36 14.54
CA THR A 620 11.03 -2.82 14.45
C THR A 620 9.66 -3.49 14.33
N LYS A 621 8.61 -2.82 14.79
CA LYS A 621 7.21 -3.22 14.68
C LYS A 621 6.37 -1.98 14.39
N PHE A 622 5.23 -2.14 13.72
CA PHE A 622 4.29 -1.03 13.50
C PHE A 622 3.75 -0.43 14.81
N GLN A 623 3.67 -1.25 15.87
CA GLN A 623 3.29 -0.80 17.21
C GLN A 623 4.23 0.26 17.79
N ASP A 624 5.51 0.29 17.36
CA ASP A 624 6.52 1.25 17.84
C ASP A 624 6.11 2.72 17.56
N PHE A 625 5.21 2.93 16.60
CA PHE A 625 4.60 4.23 16.34
C PHE A 625 3.72 4.72 17.50
N PHE A 626 2.93 3.82 18.10
CA PHE A 626 2.03 4.11 19.22
C PHE A 626 2.69 3.89 20.59
N GLU A 627 3.70 3.03 20.64
CA GLU A 627 4.42 2.64 21.85
C GLU A 627 5.91 2.62 21.53
N THR A 628 6.53 3.79 21.55
CA THR A 628 7.93 3.95 21.19
C THR A 628 8.83 3.24 22.22
N PRO A 629 9.76 2.38 21.78
CA PRO A 629 10.64 1.65 22.70
C PRO A 629 11.48 2.58 23.59
N ASP A 630 11.72 2.18 24.84
CA ASP A 630 12.47 2.98 25.83
C ASP A 630 13.85 3.43 25.35
N GLN A 631 14.55 2.62 24.55
CA GLN A 631 15.86 2.98 23.99
C GLN A 631 15.78 4.14 22.98
N ALA A 632 14.63 4.35 22.36
CA ALA A 632 14.37 5.37 21.36
C ALA A 632 13.41 6.47 21.84
N SER A 633 12.96 6.41 23.10
CA SER A 633 11.88 7.25 23.66
C SER A 633 12.20 8.74 23.66
N GLY A 634 13.47 9.14 23.68
CA GLY A 634 13.86 10.54 23.56
C GLY A 634 13.68 11.14 22.16
N SER A 635 13.57 10.31 21.12
CA SER A 635 13.54 10.77 19.72
C SER A 635 12.30 11.55 19.32
N PRO A 636 11.06 11.11 19.67
CA PRO A 636 9.84 11.80 19.25
C PRO A 636 9.82 13.28 19.67
N GLN A 637 10.09 13.58 20.95
CA GLN A 637 10.08 14.95 21.44
C GLN A 637 11.27 15.77 20.93
N ALA A 638 12.47 15.17 20.85
CA ALA A 638 13.67 15.88 20.41
C ALA A 638 13.65 16.25 18.92
N LEU A 639 13.10 15.37 18.08
CA LEU A 639 13.09 15.56 16.63
C LEU A 639 11.76 16.14 16.10
N GLY A 640 10.65 15.84 16.79
CA GLY A 640 9.31 16.25 16.39
C GLY A 640 8.92 15.77 15.00
N PHE A 641 7.91 16.42 14.41
CA PHE A 641 7.44 16.15 13.04
C PHE A 641 8.58 16.15 12.00
N ARG A 642 9.60 16.99 12.17
CA ARG A 642 10.73 17.10 11.23
C ARG A 642 11.59 15.84 11.15
N GLY A 643 11.64 15.05 12.22
CA GLY A 643 12.37 13.78 12.26
C GLY A 643 11.56 12.56 11.83
N PHE A 644 10.28 12.72 11.48
CA PHE A 644 9.40 11.59 11.18
C PHE A 644 9.36 11.29 9.67
N PHE A 645 10.11 10.27 9.23
CA PHE A 645 10.20 9.81 7.84
C PHE A 645 10.34 10.94 6.81
N ARG A 646 11.19 11.92 7.14
CA ARG A 646 11.36 13.15 6.35
C ARG A 646 11.69 12.81 4.89
N GLY A 647 10.85 13.25 3.98
CA GLY A 647 10.93 12.90 2.55
C GLY A 647 9.67 12.23 2.05
N ALA A 648 9.05 11.37 2.87
CA ALA A 648 7.82 10.67 2.52
C ALA A 648 6.62 11.63 2.34
N TYR A 649 5.65 11.20 1.52
CA TYR A 649 4.38 11.87 1.30
C TYR A 649 3.35 11.55 2.38
N SER A 650 3.39 10.33 2.92
CA SER A 650 2.55 9.88 4.03
C SER A 650 3.21 8.78 4.85
N TYR A 651 2.53 8.36 5.91
CA TYR A 651 2.83 7.14 6.66
C TYR A 651 1.55 6.32 6.88
N HIS A 652 1.59 5.04 6.48
CA HIS A 652 0.54 4.04 6.71
C HIS A 652 0.87 3.23 7.96
N PHE A 653 0.00 3.22 8.97
CA PHE A 653 0.29 2.63 10.29
C PHE A 653 -0.34 1.25 10.53
N HIS A 654 -0.87 0.57 9.51
CA HIS A 654 -1.26 -0.85 9.50
C HIS A 654 -2.31 -1.30 10.54
N ASN A 655 -3.56 -0.87 10.38
CA ASN A 655 -4.74 -1.43 11.06
C ASN A 655 -4.76 -1.36 12.60
N PHE A 656 -3.91 -0.55 13.24
CA PHE A 656 -3.94 -0.31 14.70
C PHE A 656 -5.10 0.62 15.12
N TRP A 657 -6.31 0.36 14.62
CA TRP A 657 -7.48 1.22 14.79
C TRP A 657 -7.97 1.33 16.24
N TRP A 658 -7.61 0.39 17.11
CA TRP A 658 -7.97 0.39 18.53
C TRP A 658 -6.96 1.08 19.44
N LYS A 659 -5.73 1.36 18.96
CA LYS A 659 -4.69 2.03 19.76
C LYS A 659 -4.86 3.54 19.66
N PRO A 660 -5.12 4.27 20.76
CA PRO A 660 -5.28 5.72 20.67
C PRO A 660 -3.97 6.41 20.28
N PHE A 661 -4.04 7.50 19.53
CA PHE A 661 -2.84 8.28 19.17
C PHE A 661 -2.16 8.91 20.39
N ASP A 662 -2.94 9.36 21.37
CA ASP A 662 -2.47 9.84 22.67
C ASP A 662 -3.30 9.14 23.75
N THR A 663 -2.67 8.20 24.47
CA THR A 663 -3.34 7.44 25.52
C THR A 663 -3.77 8.31 26.70
N ALA A 664 -2.99 9.35 27.02
CA ALA A 664 -3.26 10.24 28.15
C ALA A 664 -4.32 11.28 27.80
N ARG A 665 -4.39 11.72 26.54
CA ARG A 665 -5.34 12.71 26.02
C ARG A 665 -6.07 12.20 24.77
N ASN A 666 -6.87 11.16 24.97
CA ASN A 666 -7.67 10.56 23.89
C ASN A 666 -8.99 11.31 23.67
N TRP A 667 -8.89 12.59 23.32
CA TRP A 667 -9.97 13.49 22.92
C TRP A 667 -9.39 14.59 22.01
N PRO A 668 -10.23 15.28 21.21
CA PRO A 668 -9.78 16.43 20.43
C PRO A 668 -9.49 17.61 21.35
N ASP A 669 -8.27 18.14 21.27
CA ASP A 669 -7.80 19.31 22.02
C ASP A 669 -7.46 20.43 21.03
N LEU A 670 -8.44 21.26 20.68
CA LEU A 670 -8.32 22.27 19.62
C LEU A 670 -8.45 23.72 20.15
N GLY A 671 -8.32 23.90 21.47
CA GLY A 671 -8.33 25.21 22.12
C GLY A 671 -9.73 25.80 22.33
N ALA A 672 -9.77 27.04 22.84
CA ALA A 672 -10.98 27.67 23.37
C ALA A 672 -12.18 27.68 22.39
N ARG A 673 -11.93 27.81 21.08
CA ARG A 673 -12.98 27.81 20.03
C ARG A 673 -13.78 26.50 19.99
N PHE A 674 -13.19 25.40 20.41
CA PHE A 674 -13.80 24.06 20.40
C PHE A 674 -13.96 23.48 21.81
N ALA A 675 -13.83 24.29 22.86
CA ALA A 675 -13.84 23.86 24.26
C ALA A 675 -15.09 23.08 24.66
N SER A 676 -16.26 23.39 24.07
CA SER A 676 -17.50 22.64 24.33
C SER A 676 -17.41 21.19 23.87
N THR A 677 -16.85 20.94 22.68
CA THR A 677 -16.66 19.59 22.13
C THR A 677 -15.62 18.81 22.92
N GLU A 678 -14.53 19.49 23.31
CA GLU A 678 -13.48 18.92 24.15
C GLU A 678 -14.02 18.51 25.53
N LYS A 679 -14.80 19.37 26.19
CA LYS A 679 -15.39 19.09 27.50
C LYS A 679 -16.27 17.83 27.47
N ILE A 680 -17.12 17.71 26.45
CA ILE A 680 -17.97 16.52 26.24
C ILE A 680 -17.12 15.26 26.11
N ALA A 681 -16.05 15.30 25.30
CA ALA A 681 -15.17 14.16 25.10
C ALA A 681 -14.38 13.79 26.37
N ARG A 682 -13.85 14.79 27.09
CA ARG A 682 -13.15 14.61 28.36
C ARG A 682 -14.05 13.96 29.41
N GLU A 683 -15.27 14.46 29.58
CA GLU A 683 -16.25 13.88 30.51
C GLU A 683 -16.58 12.42 30.16
N ALA A 684 -16.73 12.10 28.86
CA ALA A 684 -16.95 10.72 28.41
C ALA A 684 -15.74 9.81 28.70
N ALA A 685 -14.51 10.29 28.48
CA ALA A 685 -13.28 9.55 28.77
C ALA A 685 -13.10 9.28 30.28
N LEU A 686 -13.41 10.27 31.12
CA LEU A 686 -13.39 10.15 32.58
C LEU A 686 -14.39 9.10 33.06
N ARG A 687 -15.63 9.14 32.57
CA ARG A 687 -16.66 8.13 32.90
C ARG A 687 -16.22 6.72 32.51
N LYS A 688 -15.60 6.56 31.33
CA LYS A 688 -15.09 5.26 30.87
C LYS A 688 -13.97 4.73 31.78
N THR A 689 -13.07 5.61 32.22
CA THR A 689 -11.97 5.26 33.14
C THR A 689 -12.50 4.87 34.51
N GLN A 690 -13.47 5.62 35.04
CA GLN A 690 -14.14 5.32 36.31
C GLN A 690 -14.89 3.98 36.26
N ALA A 691 -15.61 3.71 35.17
CA ALA A 691 -16.31 2.43 34.97
C ALA A 691 -15.34 1.25 34.87
N ALA A 692 -14.20 1.40 34.19
CA ALA A 692 -13.16 0.38 34.11
C ALA A 692 -12.49 0.12 35.47
N GLY A 693 -12.24 1.18 36.25
CA GLY A 693 -11.70 1.07 37.61
C GLY A 693 -12.67 0.38 38.58
N ALA A 694 -13.98 0.63 38.45
CA ALA A 694 -15.02 -0.04 39.25
C ALA A 694 -15.16 -1.53 38.89
N ALA A 695 -14.99 -1.90 37.61
CA ALA A 695 -15.01 -3.29 37.16
C ALA A 695 -13.74 -4.09 37.55
N ALA A 696 -12.64 -3.40 37.84
CA ALA A 696 -11.36 -4.00 38.20
C ALA A 696 -11.19 -4.28 39.71
N GLN A 697 -12.20 -3.97 40.55
CA GLN A 697 -12.20 -4.35 41.97
C GLN A 697 -13.09 -5.57 42.23
N PRO A 698 -12.53 -6.77 42.43
CA PRO A 698 -13.28 -7.91 42.94
C PRO A 698 -13.30 -7.86 44.47
N GLY A 699 -14.47 -7.59 45.04
CA GLY A 699 -14.76 -7.88 46.45
C GLY A 699 -14.66 -6.71 47.42
N ALA A 700 -15.68 -5.86 47.45
CA ALA A 700 -16.13 -5.27 48.71
C ALA A 700 -17.47 -5.94 49.04
N ALA A 701 -17.41 -6.91 49.94
CA ALA A 701 -18.56 -7.66 50.42
C ALA A 701 -19.63 -6.71 50.97
N LEU A 702 -20.88 -7.01 50.62
CA LEU A 702 -22.07 -6.62 51.36
C LEU A 702 -21.91 -7.11 52.81
N THR A 703 -21.52 -6.22 53.71
CA THR A 703 -21.92 -6.31 55.11
C THR A 703 -22.82 -5.13 55.38
N GLY A 704 -24.11 -5.42 55.48
CA GLY A 704 -25.11 -4.46 55.90
C GLY A 704 -24.84 -4.02 57.33
N GLU A 705 -24.95 -2.72 57.57
CA GLU A 705 -25.44 -2.23 58.84
C GLU A 705 -26.32 -1.02 58.56
N ALA A 706 -27.57 -1.16 58.98
CA ALA A 706 -28.59 -0.14 58.89
C ALA A 706 -28.23 1.02 59.83
N SER A 707 -28.20 2.23 59.30
CA SER A 707 -28.33 3.43 60.11
C SER A 707 -29.28 4.40 59.42
N THR A 708 -30.54 4.28 59.84
CA THR A 708 -31.59 5.28 59.72
C THR A 708 -31.12 6.64 60.26
N THR A 709 -31.06 7.66 59.42
CA THR A 709 -31.39 9.03 59.84
C THR A 709 -32.08 9.78 58.72
N SER A 710 -33.12 10.47 59.14
CA SER A 710 -34.17 11.13 58.39
C SER A 710 -33.81 12.56 57.96
N ALA A 711 -34.53 13.00 56.93
CA ALA A 711 -35.00 14.37 56.70
C ALA A 711 -34.00 15.42 56.18
N SER A 712 -34.23 15.92 54.96
CA SER A 712 -35.06 17.12 54.74
C SER A 712 -34.62 17.82 53.45
N ALA A 713 -35.49 17.75 52.45
CA ALA A 713 -35.48 18.70 51.35
C ALA A 713 -35.78 20.11 51.87
N LYS A 714 -35.01 21.11 51.45
CA LYS A 714 -35.44 22.50 51.40
C LYS A 714 -34.83 23.18 50.18
N ALA A 715 -35.70 23.45 49.22
CA ALA A 715 -35.48 24.41 48.17
C ALA A 715 -35.58 25.83 48.75
N SER A 716 -34.72 26.74 48.32
CA SER A 716 -34.98 28.17 48.35
C SER A 716 -34.42 28.82 47.09
N ALA A 717 -35.28 29.56 46.42
CA ALA A 717 -35.04 30.25 45.17
C ALA A 717 -34.43 31.65 45.37
N ALA A 718 -33.80 32.12 44.28
CA ALA A 718 -33.72 33.50 43.78
C ALA A 718 -32.86 34.54 44.54
N SER A 719 -31.85 35.07 43.82
CA SER A 719 -31.69 36.52 43.62
C SER A 719 -30.68 36.79 42.50
N GLU A 720 -31.13 37.47 41.44
CA GLU A 720 -30.29 38.14 40.46
C GLU A 720 -29.61 39.37 41.10
N SER A 721 -28.35 39.63 40.73
CA SER A 721 -27.77 40.98 40.74
C SER A 721 -26.55 41.00 39.81
N THR A 722 -26.69 41.76 38.75
CA THR A 722 -25.68 42.13 37.75
C THR A 722 -24.75 43.21 38.31
N THR A 723 -23.44 42.98 38.31
CA THR A 723 -22.42 44.03 38.16
C THR A 723 -21.21 43.48 37.39
N ALA A 724 -20.63 44.37 36.59
CA ALA A 724 -19.70 44.10 35.50
C ALA A 724 -18.24 43.95 35.97
N ALA A 725 -17.47 43.35 35.05
CA ALA A 725 -16.01 43.29 35.01
C ALA A 725 -15.33 42.40 36.05
N ASP A 726 -15.33 41.09 35.77
CA ASP A 726 -14.24 40.23 36.19
C ASP A 726 -13.68 39.51 34.96
N ILE A 727 -12.43 39.83 34.64
CA ILE A 727 -11.65 39.17 33.60
C ILE A 727 -11.43 37.76 34.13
N THR A 728 -12.21 36.82 33.63
CA THR A 728 -11.98 35.40 33.93
C THR A 728 -10.58 35.05 33.42
N PRO A 729 -9.70 34.48 34.26
CA PRO A 729 -8.48 33.87 33.76
C PRO A 729 -8.92 32.81 32.74
N GLU A 730 -8.20 32.70 31.63
CA GLU A 730 -8.29 31.52 30.78
C GLU A 730 -8.35 30.28 31.67
N PRO A 731 -9.28 29.34 31.44
CA PRO A 731 -9.37 28.15 32.27
C PRO A 731 -8.02 27.43 32.19
N GLU A 732 -7.29 27.46 33.31
CA GLU A 732 -6.02 26.77 33.52
C GLU A 732 -6.22 25.31 33.10
N TYR A 733 -5.60 24.94 31.97
CA TYR A 733 -5.74 23.62 31.36
C TYR A 733 -5.48 22.55 32.43
N PRO A 734 -6.46 21.72 32.83
CA PRO A 734 -6.17 20.59 33.68
C PRO A 734 -5.52 19.53 32.80
N THR A 735 -4.21 19.65 32.58
CA THR A 735 -3.37 18.48 32.38
C THR A 735 -3.40 17.76 33.71
N THR A 736 -4.05 16.61 33.83
CA THR A 736 -4.00 15.83 35.07
C THR A 736 -2.53 15.55 35.37
N PRO A 737 -1.91 16.20 36.37
CA PRO A 737 -0.49 16.06 36.59
C PRO A 737 -0.21 14.60 36.98
N GLY A 738 0.69 13.92 36.25
CA GLY A 738 1.11 12.55 36.56
C GLY A 738 0.61 11.43 35.64
N MET A 739 -0.19 11.71 34.59
CA MET A 739 -0.63 10.70 33.60
C MET A 739 0.13 10.75 32.27
N ASP A 740 0.79 11.86 31.94
CA ASP A 740 1.63 11.94 30.73
C ASP A 740 2.91 11.13 30.94
N LYS A 741 3.25 10.26 29.97
CA LYS A 741 4.59 9.66 29.92
C LYS A 741 5.62 10.78 29.83
N ARG A 742 6.74 10.64 30.56
CA ARG A 742 7.86 11.60 30.49
C ARG A 742 8.34 11.76 29.04
N ASP A 743 8.59 10.63 28.40
CA ASP A 743 8.97 10.53 27.00
C ASP A 743 7.72 10.11 26.21
N LEU A 744 7.28 10.97 25.28
CA LEU A 744 6.06 10.75 24.50
C LEU A 744 6.32 9.86 23.29
N ASP A 745 5.33 9.05 22.93
CA ASP A 745 5.37 8.21 21.72
C ASP A 745 5.25 9.08 20.44
N TRP A 746 5.72 8.56 19.30
CA TRP A 746 5.61 9.24 18.00
C TRP A 746 4.17 9.65 17.66
N SER A 747 3.20 8.75 17.85
CA SER A 747 1.78 9.04 17.61
C SER A 747 1.27 10.22 18.44
N THR A 748 1.75 10.33 19.69
CA THR A 748 1.36 11.41 20.61
C THR A 748 1.96 12.74 20.17
N VAL A 749 3.25 12.75 19.81
CA VAL A 749 3.93 13.96 19.32
C VAL A 749 3.27 14.47 18.03
N LEU A 750 2.93 13.59 17.09
CA LEU A 750 2.26 13.99 15.85
C LEU A 750 0.86 14.54 16.12
N LYS A 751 0.03 13.87 16.93
CA LYS A 751 -1.29 14.37 17.32
C LYS A 751 -1.21 15.77 17.92
N ARG A 752 -0.38 15.95 18.95
CA ARG A 752 -0.24 17.24 19.65
C ARG A 752 0.30 18.33 18.72
N THR A 753 1.18 17.99 17.77
CA THR A 753 1.71 18.94 16.77
C THR A 753 0.60 19.42 15.83
N PHE A 754 -0.26 18.53 15.32
CA PHE A 754 -1.33 18.92 14.42
C PHE A 754 -2.41 19.73 15.15
N GLU A 755 -2.76 19.33 16.36
CA GLU A 755 -3.69 20.08 17.22
C GLU A 755 -3.18 21.49 17.54
N ALA A 756 -1.88 21.64 17.87
CA ALA A 756 -1.25 22.93 18.12
C ALA A 756 -1.35 23.89 16.92
N TYR A 757 -1.30 23.38 15.69
CA TYR A 757 -1.51 24.22 14.50
C TYR A 757 -2.93 24.79 14.43
N VAL A 758 -3.94 23.98 14.72
CA VAL A 758 -5.35 24.44 14.73
C VAL A 758 -5.62 25.39 15.91
N ARG A 759 -4.93 25.20 17.03
CA ARG A 759 -4.93 26.16 18.15
C ARG A 759 -4.26 27.49 17.81
N GLY A 760 -3.43 27.54 16.77
CA GLY A 760 -2.64 28.72 16.42
C GLY A 760 -1.41 28.91 17.32
N GLU A 761 -0.88 27.82 17.89
CA GLU A 761 0.32 27.82 18.75
C GLU A 761 1.62 27.59 17.97
N THR A 762 1.51 26.93 16.81
CA THR A 762 2.62 26.66 15.89
C THR A 762 2.14 26.89 14.45
N PRO A 763 3.02 27.28 13.52
CA PRO A 763 2.66 27.23 12.11
C PRO A 763 2.59 25.78 11.62
N ASN A 764 2.06 25.61 10.42
CA ASN A 764 2.07 24.36 9.70
C ASN A 764 3.50 23.93 9.28
N MET A 765 3.62 22.80 8.58
CA MET A 765 4.92 22.27 8.15
C MET A 765 5.78 23.27 7.35
N TYR A 766 5.14 24.21 6.64
CA TYR A 766 5.77 25.17 5.74
C TYR A 766 5.93 26.58 6.36
N GLY A 767 5.65 26.73 7.66
CA GLY A 767 5.83 27.99 8.36
C GLY A 767 4.64 28.95 8.26
N GLU A 768 3.48 28.48 7.79
CA GLU A 768 2.28 29.31 7.65
C GLU A 768 1.36 29.14 8.88
N TRP A 769 0.90 30.27 9.43
CA TRP A 769 0.03 30.30 10.61
C TRP A 769 -1.43 30.25 10.19
N LEU A 770 -2.25 29.49 10.94
CA LEU A 770 -3.69 29.47 10.74
C LEU A 770 -4.28 30.85 11.08
N GLU A 771 -4.96 31.47 10.12
CA GLU A 771 -5.69 32.71 10.35
C GLU A 771 -7.16 32.38 10.62
N TRP A 772 -7.62 32.66 11.85
CA TRP A 772 -9.04 32.63 12.18
C TRP A 772 -9.65 33.98 11.81
N ALA A 773 -10.73 33.99 11.02
CA ALA A 773 -11.50 35.22 10.85
C ALA A 773 -12.01 35.69 12.22
N GLU A 774 -11.81 36.98 12.53
CA GLU A 774 -12.49 37.63 13.66
C GLU A 774 -14.00 37.45 13.47
N GLN A 775 -14.68 36.96 14.52
CA GLN A 775 -16.13 36.75 14.51
C GLN A 775 -16.86 38.06 14.73
#